data_AF-A0A934DPY4-F1
#
_entry.id   AF-A0A934DPY4-F1
#
_cell.length_a   1.000
_cell.length_b   1.000
_cell.length_c   1.000
_cell.angle_alpha   90.00
_cell.angle_beta   90.00
_cell.angle_gamma   90.00
#
_symmetry.space_group_name_H-M   'P 1'
#
loop_
_entity.id
_entity.type
_entity.pdbx_description
1 polymer ?
#
loop_
_entity_poly.entity_id
_entity_poly.type
_entity_poly.pdbx_seq_one_letter_code
_entity_poly.pdbx_strand_id
1 'polypeptide(L)'
;MKRPLLLVACLVLGCSSDSPPVYEPGEVRDGPPISSLQPGTLVAGSLIVVTGSSFVPPDSGSSWLRLRGSFAGLAADVTLPAKFSDYNRMEIHWPGGTKAGLPTDDGSLAGEAYIEVDSVIDGQKHVSPPFSVSLTIASSLPPNLALLSVGSIGFVNEPITVQGNGFLLGGAEGTTGAFVEGCFQLEGSSSCNPVGPVEIPCKPAQPFDRTTAVFPFHPMIAGIHPGTFKGTVKLRNDAGGQPGDTYSDALPLTLSLQPPAVFSLSPSSASLGQYVMIQGGGFVDDSEQGSLTTLDFEGTFTPDGAASIPASLTLLPHFVSGQLARYVLNTEDQLGEAINLREASGKFEGTVTPTIHFGAEKEAGKPVAMKLGIDRVKQVVWLKFMPSYVESLRHFGLRAADQRIRDRVFEVARRDYEGINIEFRPQIPEDFALFESVEISGPDPNGLGLLGYDNTPGKDQNNLRLYDKIGGVNATTQEDGYPGYGGVFVESFFGFSMFPGKFAKKIDGADAVFDQMFDPFRPDRGGVPVDAMDMSTAAPPLTSTALCPAPDRPTQIACAIWALGSMIGTTMTHEVGHSLGLADPFGPDFHNPGDMPDRLMDSGGARSLRERLEMGEGPAMFCDDDYAYLRKVLPTTLADPGVSRPACW
;
A
#
# COMPACT_ATOMS: atom_id res chain seq x y z
N MET A 1 37.46 69.49 30.41
CA MET A 1 36.66 68.59 29.55
C MET A 1 37.61 67.55 28.97
N LYS A 2 37.64 66.34 29.56
CA LYS A 2 38.60 65.28 29.23
C LYS A 2 37.82 64.10 28.64
N ARG A 3 38.22 63.69 27.42
CA ARG A 3 37.67 62.54 26.67
C ARG A 3 38.09 61.22 27.35
N PRO A 4 37.20 60.22 27.50
CA PRO A 4 37.60 58.89 27.96
C PRO A 4 38.03 58.00 26.78
N LEU A 5 38.98 57.14 27.11
CA LEU A 5 39.68 56.15 26.31
C LEU A 5 38.73 54.98 25.96
N LEU A 6 38.65 54.60 24.68
CA LEU A 6 37.88 53.46 24.19
C LEU A 6 38.73 52.18 24.38
N LEU A 7 38.27 51.24 25.21
CA LEU A 7 38.87 49.92 25.38
C LEU A 7 38.28 48.97 24.32
N VAL A 8 39.14 48.42 23.46
CA VAL A 8 38.77 47.40 22.46
C VAL A 8 38.80 46.03 23.13
N ALA A 9 37.65 45.36 23.17
CA ALA A 9 37.52 43.97 23.61
C ALA A 9 37.85 43.02 22.42
N CYS A 10 38.88 42.19 22.59
CA CYS A 10 39.16 41.08 21.68
C CYS A 10 38.22 39.91 21.99
N LEU A 11 37.30 39.61 21.06
CA LEU A 11 36.54 38.37 21.00
C LEU A 11 37.46 37.24 20.52
N VAL A 12 37.66 36.22 21.36
CA VAL A 12 38.27 34.95 20.97
C VAL A 12 37.16 34.09 20.38
N LEU A 13 37.10 34.02 19.05
CA LEU A 13 36.29 33.06 18.31
C LEU A 13 36.96 31.68 18.43
N GLY A 14 36.31 30.74 19.12
CA GLY A 14 36.68 29.33 19.07
C GLY A 14 36.28 28.75 17.72
N CYS A 15 37.26 28.50 16.86
CA CYS A 15 37.06 27.77 15.62
C CYS A 15 36.68 26.32 15.94
N SER A 16 35.42 25.95 15.71
CA SER A 16 35.06 24.56 15.44
C SER A 16 35.74 24.18 14.13
N SER A 17 36.61 23.18 14.18
CA SER A 17 37.23 22.62 12.99
C SER A 17 36.17 21.85 12.20
N ASP A 18 35.45 22.53 11.31
CA ASP A 18 34.79 21.92 10.16
C ASP A 18 35.88 21.35 9.24
N SER A 19 36.37 20.17 9.60
CA SER A 19 37.07 19.35 8.62
C SER A 19 36.00 18.78 7.69
N PRO A 20 36.08 19.01 6.36
CA PRO A 20 35.21 18.28 5.45
C PRO A 20 35.38 16.78 5.73
N PRO A 21 34.32 15.97 5.67
CA PRO A 21 34.44 14.55 5.96
C PRO A 21 35.53 13.96 5.06
N VAL A 22 36.45 13.19 5.65
CA VAL A 22 37.42 12.41 4.87
C VAL A 22 36.63 11.23 4.28
N TYR A 23 36.42 11.25 2.97
CA TYR A 23 35.72 10.20 2.23
C TYR A 23 36.70 9.10 1.78
N GLU A 24 36.24 7.86 1.73
CA GLU A 24 37.07 6.78 1.22
C GLU A 24 37.14 6.83 -0.32
N PRO A 25 38.30 6.52 -0.93
CA PRO A 25 38.40 6.44 -2.39
C PRO A 25 37.45 5.36 -2.96
N GLY A 26 36.50 5.75 -3.81
CA GLY A 26 35.60 4.84 -4.53
C GLY A 26 34.10 5.00 -4.24
N GLU A 27 33.69 5.94 -3.39
CA GLU A 27 32.28 6.23 -3.10
C GLU A 27 31.66 7.20 -4.13
N VAL A 28 30.46 6.86 -4.63
CA VAL A 28 29.63 7.74 -5.49
C VAL A 28 28.48 8.33 -4.69
N ARG A 29 28.23 9.64 -4.87
CA ARG A 29 27.22 10.41 -4.11
C ARG A 29 25.90 10.60 -4.83
N ASP A 30 25.30 9.48 -5.15
CA ASP A 30 24.00 9.37 -5.79
C ASP A 30 23.20 8.21 -5.17
N GLY A 31 23.59 7.79 -3.96
CA GLY A 31 22.88 6.77 -3.20
C GLY A 31 21.47 7.23 -2.77
N PRO A 32 20.59 6.27 -2.45
CA PRO A 32 19.18 6.54 -2.20
C PRO A 32 18.97 7.41 -0.95
N PRO A 33 18.24 8.53 -1.04
CA PRO A 33 18.10 9.46 0.07
C PRO A 33 17.21 8.91 1.20
N ILE A 34 17.57 9.23 2.45
CA ILE A 34 16.78 8.94 3.64
C ILE A 34 15.80 10.09 3.89
N SER A 35 14.54 9.76 4.15
CA SER A 35 13.50 10.70 4.58
C SER A 35 13.14 10.57 6.05
N SER A 36 13.26 9.38 6.65
CA SER A 36 13.08 9.19 8.10
C SER A 36 13.84 7.96 8.63
N LEU A 37 14.13 7.97 9.94
CA LEU A 37 14.69 6.84 10.68
C LEU A 37 13.98 6.75 12.04
N GLN A 38 13.33 5.62 12.32
CA GLN A 38 12.54 5.36 13.54
C GLN A 38 12.78 3.94 14.06
N PRO A 39 12.54 3.62 15.34
CA PRO A 39 12.20 4.54 16.43
C PRO A 39 13.42 5.36 16.90
N GLY A 40 13.18 6.50 17.54
CA GLY A 40 14.24 7.31 18.15
C GLY A 40 14.83 6.74 19.46
N THR A 41 14.25 5.67 20.01
CA THR A 41 14.77 4.95 21.19
C THR A 41 14.90 3.46 20.89
N LEU A 42 16.10 2.92 21.12
CA LEU A 42 16.49 1.55 20.76
C LEU A 42 16.85 0.75 22.01
N VAL A 43 16.28 -0.45 22.09
CA VAL A 43 16.66 -1.52 23.01
C VAL A 43 17.07 -2.75 22.19
N ALA A 44 17.79 -3.69 22.79
CA ALA A 44 18.14 -4.92 22.09
C ALA A 44 16.88 -5.59 21.49
N GLY A 45 16.91 -5.90 20.19
CA GLY A 45 15.78 -6.44 19.44
C GLY A 45 14.91 -5.40 18.72
N SER A 46 15.13 -4.10 18.93
CA SER A 46 14.40 -3.05 18.20
C SER A 46 14.54 -3.21 16.69
N LEU A 47 13.44 -3.00 15.96
CA LEU A 47 13.46 -2.90 14.50
C LEU A 47 13.57 -1.42 14.11
N ILE A 48 14.73 -1.02 13.59
CA ILE A 48 14.91 0.30 12.98
C ILE A 48 14.29 0.24 11.59
N VAL A 49 13.41 1.18 11.29
CA VAL A 49 12.81 1.38 9.98
C VAL A 49 13.34 2.68 9.41
N VAL A 50 13.96 2.57 8.24
CA VAL A 50 14.43 3.71 7.45
C VAL A 50 13.47 3.89 6.29
N THR A 51 12.89 5.08 6.15
CA THR A 51 12.14 5.43 4.95
C THR A 51 12.95 6.35 4.06
N GLY A 52 12.71 6.28 2.76
CA GLY A 52 13.44 7.04 1.76
C GLY A 52 12.82 6.90 0.38
N SER A 53 13.64 6.99 -0.66
CA SER A 53 13.23 6.68 -2.02
C SER A 53 14.35 5.96 -2.77
N SER A 54 13.97 5.16 -3.78
CA SER A 54 14.92 4.45 -4.65
C SER A 54 15.85 3.46 -3.94
N PHE A 55 15.46 2.92 -2.78
CA PHE A 55 16.18 1.80 -2.17
C PHE A 55 16.25 0.62 -3.13
N VAL A 56 17.34 -0.14 -3.05
CA VAL A 56 17.60 -1.21 -4.02
C VAL A 56 17.34 -2.59 -3.42
N PRO A 57 16.73 -3.51 -4.19
CA PRO A 57 16.55 -4.89 -3.77
C PRO A 57 17.88 -5.67 -3.72
N PRO A 58 17.92 -6.82 -3.00
CA PRO A 58 19.17 -7.57 -2.77
C PRO A 58 19.85 -8.10 -4.04
N ASP A 59 19.11 -8.29 -5.13
CA ASP A 59 19.61 -8.68 -6.45
C ASP A 59 20.34 -7.54 -7.18
N SER A 60 20.07 -6.29 -6.80
CA SER A 60 20.72 -5.09 -7.34
C SER A 60 21.90 -4.62 -6.48
N GLY A 61 21.97 -5.03 -5.22
CA GLY A 61 23.08 -4.72 -4.31
C GLY A 61 22.78 -5.03 -2.85
N SER A 62 23.83 -5.05 -2.03
CA SER A 62 23.69 -5.17 -0.57
C SER A 62 23.63 -3.79 0.06
N SER A 63 22.67 -3.57 0.97
CA SER A 63 22.45 -2.29 1.62
C SER A 63 22.87 -2.32 3.10
N TRP A 64 23.40 -1.20 3.58
CA TRP A 64 23.85 -1.04 4.96
C TRP A 64 23.40 0.31 5.52
N LEU A 65 23.00 0.34 6.79
CA LEU A 65 22.82 1.57 7.56
C LEU A 65 24.11 1.88 8.30
N ARG A 66 24.71 3.04 8.04
CA ARG A 66 25.84 3.56 8.80
C ARG A 66 25.41 4.73 9.68
N LEU A 67 25.75 4.67 10.96
CA LEU A 67 25.50 5.70 11.97
C LEU A 67 26.84 6.26 12.43
N ARG A 68 27.06 7.56 12.22
CA ARG A 68 28.30 8.25 12.58
C ARG A 68 28.01 9.47 13.43
N GLY A 69 28.74 9.66 14.53
CA GLY A 69 28.54 10.81 15.39
C GLY A 69 29.26 10.72 16.73
N SER A 70 28.63 11.29 17.76
CA SER A 70 29.08 11.21 19.15
C SER A 70 28.10 10.37 19.96
N PHE A 71 28.62 9.36 20.67
CA PHE A 71 27.87 8.55 21.62
C PHE A 71 28.50 8.67 23.00
N ALA A 72 27.74 9.18 23.98
CA ALA A 72 28.24 9.46 25.33
C ALA A 72 29.53 10.30 25.36
N GLY A 73 29.72 11.20 24.37
CA GLY A 73 30.90 12.05 24.24
C GLY A 73 32.10 11.42 23.52
N LEU A 74 32.00 10.16 23.09
CA LEU A 74 33.00 9.45 22.31
C LEU A 74 32.59 9.39 20.83
N ALA A 75 33.57 9.39 19.92
CA ALA A 75 33.28 9.17 18.51
C ALA A 75 32.68 7.77 18.30
N ALA A 76 31.59 7.70 17.55
CA ALA A 76 30.91 6.47 17.18
C ALA A 76 30.79 6.38 15.65
N ASP A 77 31.07 5.20 15.11
CA ASP A 77 30.88 4.84 13.71
C ASP A 77 30.47 3.37 13.66
N VAL A 78 29.21 3.12 13.34
CA VAL A 78 28.57 1.80 13.41
C VAL A 78 27.89 1.52 12.08
N THR A 79 28.12 0.33 11.53
CA THR A 79 27.49 -0.12 10.29
C THR A 79 26.68 -1.39 10.56
N LEU A 80 25.42 -1.39 10.13
CA LEU A 80 24.47 -2.48 10.33
C LEU A 80 23.88 -2.92 8.99
N PRO A 81 23.65 -4.23 8.79
CA PRO A 81 23.03 -4.73 7.56
C PRO A 81 21.61 -4.22 7.45
N ALA A 82 21.27 -3.64 6.29
CA ALA A 82 19.92 -3.16 6.00
C ALA A 82 19.19 -4.14 5.08
N LYS A 83 18.03 -4.60 5.54
CA LYS A 83 17.15 -5.47 4.77
C LYS A 83 16.20 -4.62 3.95
N PHE A 84 16.22 -4.80 2.64
CA PHE A 84 15.24 -4.21 1.75
C PHE A 84 13.83 -4.75 2.06
N SER A 85 12.88 -3.84 2.28
CA SER A 85 11.44 -4.15 2.35
C SER A 85 10.77 -3.75 1.04
N ASP A 86 10.97 -2.50 0.63
CA ASP A 86 10.52 -1.94 -0.64
C ASP A 86 11.38 -0.71 -1.01
N TYR A 87 11.07 -0.05 -2.14
CA TYR A 87 11.84 1.10 -2.66
C TYR A 87 11.89 2.31 -1.76
N ASN A 88 10.98 2.38 -0.78
CA ASN A 88 10.86 3.49 0.13
C ASN A 88 11.07 3.06 1.58
N ARG A 89 11.37 1.78 1.84
CA ARG A 89 11.52 1.22 3.19
C ARG A 89 12.64 0.18 3.29
N MET A 90 13.52 0.37 4.28
CA MET A 90 14.47 -0.64 4.76
C MET A 90 14.25 -0.94 6.24
N GLU A 91 14.57 -2.17 6.64
CA GLU A 91 14.49 -2.68 8.00
C GLU A 91 15.86 -3.10 8.51
N ILE A 92 16.22 -2.69 9.73
CA ILE A 92 17.51 -3.00 10.36
C ILE A 92 17.24 -3.52 11.77
N HIS A 93 17.71 -4.73 12.07
CA HIS A 93 17.60 -5.28 13.43
C HIS A 93 18.69 -4.68 14.31
N TRP A 94 18.30 -4.04 15.41
CA TRP A 94 19.23 -3.50 16.40
C TRP A 94 19.65 -4.59 17.41
N PRO A 95 20.93 -4.98 17.45
CA PRO A 95 21.38 -6.08 18.30
C PRO A 95 21.59 -5.69 19.77
N GLY A 96 21.51 -4.39 20.12
CA GLY A 96 21.99 -3.82 21.38
C GLY A 96 23.24 -2.95 21.14
N GLY A 97 23.50 -1.96 22.00
CA GLY A 97 24.56 -0.97 21.80
C GLY A 97 25.95 -1.59 21.69
N THR A 98 26.34 -2.41 22.66
CA THR A 98 27.67 -3.06 22.68
C THR A 98 27.85 -4.02 21.51
N LYS A 99 26.82 -4.80 21.17
CA LYS A 99 26.84 -5.70 20.01
C LYS A 99 26.85 -4.98 18.67
N ALA A 100 26.30 -3.76 18.61
CA ALA A 100 26.39 -2.89 17.45
C ALA A 100 27.76 -2.19 17.34
N GLY A 101 28.63 -2.29 18.36
CA GLY A 101 29.96 -1.68 18.37
C GLY A 101 30.06 -0.36 19.16
N LEU A 102 29.02 0.01 19.91
CA LEU A 102 29.08 1.13 20.86
C LEU A 102 29.81 0.72 22.16
N PRO A 103 30.37 1.68 22.92
CA PRO A 103 31.11 1.38 24.15
C PRO A 103 30.22 0.85 25.30
N THR A 104 28.92 1.17 25.30
CA THR A 104 27.94 0.79 26.33
C THR A 104 26.58 0.52 25.70
N ASP A 105 25.70 -0.19 26.43
CA ASP A 105 24.31 -0.45 26.02
C ASP A 105 23.34 0.68 26.41
N ASP A 106 23.83 1.72 27.07
CA ASP A 106 23.05 2.89 27.48
C ASP A 106 23.77 4.19 27.07
N GLY A 107 23.04 5.13 26.48
CA GLY A 107 23.55 6.45 26.11
C GLY A 107 22.74 7.14 25.02
N SER A 108 23.22 8.30 24.55
CA SER A 108 22.62 9.03 23.43
C SER A 108 23.62 9.16 22.30
N LEU A 109 23.18 8.85 21.07
CA LEU A 109 23.91 9.05 19.83
C LEU A 109 23.36 10.30 19.13
N ALA A 110 24.22 11.29 18.87
CA ALA A 110 23.90 12.44 18.05
C ALA A 110 24.85 12.50 16.86
N GLY A 111 24.31 12.56 15.64
CA GLY A 111 25.13 12.48 14.43
C GLY A 111 24.33 12.37 13.14
N GLU A 112 24.85 11.59 12.20
CA GLU A 112 24.31 11.40 10.86
C GLU A 112 24.13 9.91 10.55
N ALA A 113 23.08 9.62 9.79
CA ALA A 113 22.81 8.32 9.20
C ALA A 113 23.02 8.35 7.69
N TYR A 114 23.50 7.24 7.15
CA TYR A 114 23.74 7.02 5.72
C TYR A 114 23.20 5.64 5.31
N ILE A 115 22.65 5.55 4.11
CA ILE A 115 22.47 4.28 3.42
C ILE A 115 23.63 4.10 2.45
N GLU A 116 24.38 3.02 2.64
CA GLU A 116 25.42 2.58 1.72
C GLU A 116 24.91 1.39 0.91
N VAL A 117 25.12 1.41 -0.40
CA VAL A 117 24.72 0.35 -1.34
C VAL A 117 25.94 -0.14 -2.09
N ASP A 118 26.31 -1.40 -1.90
CA ASP A 118 27.29 -2.08 -2.73
C ASP A 118 26.58 -2.63 -3.98
N SER A 119 26.64 -1.89 -5.09
CA SER A 119 25.92 -2.18 -6.34
C SER A 119 26.58 -3.32 -7.11
N VAL A 120 25.81 -4.36 -7.44
CA VAL A 120 26.30 -5.45 -8.32
C VAL A 120 26.21 -5.08 -9.81
N ILE A 121 25.53 -3.98 -10.13
CA ILE A 121 25.28 -3.54 -11.51
C ILE A 121 26.53 -2.90 -12.13
N ASP A 122 27.19 -2.03 -11.37
CA ASP A 122 28.39 -1.30 -11.80
C ASP A 122 29.62 -1.54 -10.90
N GLY A 123 29.46 -2.32 -9.82
CA GLY A 123 30.52 -2.68 -8.90
C GLY A 123 30.97 -1.53 -7.98
N GLN A 124 30.19 -0.45 -7.87
CA GLN A 124 30.54 0.74 -7.07
C GLN A 124 29.73 0.79 -5.76
N LYS A 125 30.25 1.52 -4.78
CA LYS A 125 29.53 1.85 -3.55
C LYS A 125 28.84 3.20 -3.71
N HIS A 126 27.51 3.20 -3.61
CA HIS A 126 26.70 4.42 -3.61
C HIS A 126 26.33 4.79 -2.18
N VAL A 127 26.53 6.05 -1.83
CA VAL A 127 26.26 6.57 -0.48
C VAL A 127 25.20 7.66 -0.55
N SER A 128 24.19 7.56 0.30
CA SER A 128 23.14 8.56 0.41
C SER A 128 23.70 9.91 0.89
N PRO A 129 23.00 11.03 0.64
CA PRO A 129 23.22 12.25 1.42
C PRO A 129 23.07 11.98 2.94
N PRO A 130 23.78 12.74 3.81
CA PRO A 130 23.68 12.58 5.25
C PRO A 130 22.28 12.93 5.76
N PHE A 131 21.77 12.14 6.71
CA PHE A 131 20.51 12.38 7.42
C PHE A 131 20.76 12.57 8.91
N SER A 132 20.44 13.74 9.47
CA SER A 132 20.69 14.02 10.89
C SER A 132 19.84 13.14 11.81
N VAL A 133 20.46 12.56 12.83
CA VAL A 133 19.80 11.67 13.80
C VAL A 133 20.16 12.00 15.24
N SER A 134 19.20 11.73 16.14
CA SER A 134 19.37 11.72 17.59
C SER A 134 18.68 10.47 18.13
N LEU A 135 19.46 9.51 18.63
CA LEU A 135 18.98 8.22 19.11
C LEU A 135 19.29 8.05 20.60
N THR A 136 18.32 7.54 21.35
CA THR A 136 18.52 7.05 22.72
C THR A 136 18.73 5.54 22.67
N ILE A 137 19.84 5.06 23.19
CA ILE A 137 20.14 3.64 23.33
C ILE A 137 19.94 3.29 24.81
N ALA A 138 19.17 2.24 25.07
CA ALA A 138 18.90 1.76 26.42
C ALA A 138 19.07 0.24 26.51
N SER A 139 19.56 -0.23 27.65
CA SER A 139 19.65 -1.67 27.96
C SER A 139 18.29 -2.26 28.34
N SER A 140 17.39 -1.44 28.87
CA SER A 140 16.01 -1.81 29.22
C SER A 140 15.09 -0.59 29.20
N LEU A 141 13.79 -0.85 29.08
CA LEU A 141 12.73 0.16 29.22
C LEU A 141 11.76 -0.33 30.29
N PRO A 142 11.85 0.13 31.55
CA PRO A 142 10.81 -0.16 32.54
C PRO A 142 9.53 0.59 32.15
N PRO A 143 8.35 -0.07 32.15
CA PRO A 143 7.12 0.60 31.76
C PRO A 143 6.68 1.55 32.88
N ASN A 144 6.37 2.79 32.52
CA ASN A 144 5.67 3.72 33.39
C ASN A 144 4.23 3.88 32.89
N LEU A 145 3.26 3.62 33.76
CA LEU A 145 1.85 3.88 33.48
C LEU A 145 1.46 5.19 34.18
N ALA A 146 1.28 6.25 33.42
CA ALA A 146 0.93 7.57 33.94
C ALA A 146 -0.58 7.83 33.92
N LEU A 147 -1.28 7.35 32.89
CA LEU A 147 -2.71 7.56 32.73
C LEU A 147 -3.38 6.38 32.03
N LEU A 148 -4.59 6.04 32.49
CA LEU A 148 -5.57 5.23 31.77
C LEU A 148 -6.67 6.12 31.24
N SER A 149 -6.98 6.01 29.95
CA SER A 149 -8.05 6.75 29.30
C SER A 149 -9.07 5.77 28.71
N VAL A 150 -10.27 5.79 29.28
CA VAL A 150 -11.46 5.06 28.81
C VAL A 150 -12.71 5.81 29.28
N GLY A 151 -13.81 5.70 28.54
CA GLY A 151 -15.11 6.17 29.02
C GLY A 151 -15.59 5.38 30.24
N SER A 152 -16.52 5.95 31.03
CA SER A 152 -17.16 5.21 32.12
C SER A 152 -18.13 4.12 31.63
N ILE A 153 -18.53 4.22 30.37
CA ILE A 153 -19.36 3.26 29.64
C ILE A 153 -18.50 2.76 28.47
N GLY A 154 -18.48 1.45 28.27
CA GLY A 154 -17.78 0.83 27.14
C GLY A 154 -18.40 -0.49 26.74
N PHE A 155 -17.81 -1.12 25.75
CA PHE A 155 -18.23 -2.41 25.22
C PHE A 155 -17.15 -3.47 25.38
N VAL A 156 -17.49 -4.71 25.06
CA VAL A 156 -16.48 -5.77 24.91
C VAL A 156 -15.47 -5.32 23.85
N ASN A 157 -14.20 -5.57 24.10
CA ASN A 157 -13.09 -5.11 23.28
C ASN A 157 -13.02 -3.57 23.12
N GLU A 158 -13.60 -2.80 24.06
CA GLU A 158 -13.39 -1.35 24.12
C GLU A 158 -11.89 -1.05 24.24
N PRO A 159 -11.31 -0.19 23.38
CA PRO A 159 -9.91 0.16 23.46
C PRO A 159 -9.65 1.01 24.71
N ILE A 160 -8.80 0.50 25.60
CA ILE A 160 -8.28 1.24 26.75
C ILE A 160 -6.93 1.82 26.35
N THR A 161 -6.87 3.16 26.29
CA THR A 161 -5.62 3.86 25.99
C THR A 161 -4.79 3.99 27.25
N VAL A 162 -3.53 3.59 27.18
CA VAL A 162 -2.52 3.78 28.22
C VAL A 162 -1.52 4.82 27.77
N GLN A 163 -1.24 5.79 28.64
CA GLN A 163 -0.21 6.81 28.40
C GLN A 163 0.86 6.73 29.47
N GLY A 164 2.11 6.94 29.05
CA GLY A 164 3.28 6.83 29.91
C GLY A 164 4.56 6.80 29.10
N ASN A 165 5.48 5.91 29.46
CA ASN A 165 6.73 5.71 28.70
C ASN A 165 7.27 4.29 28.87
N GLY A 166 8.30 3.99 28.08
CA GLY A 166 8.99 2.71 28.15
C GLY A 166 8.20 1.55 27.53
N PHE A 167 7.20 1.80 26.69
CA PHE A 167 6.46 0.71 26.04
C PHE A 167 7.32 0.04 24.96
N LEU A 168 7.23 -1.28 24.89
CA LEU A 168 7.86 -2.10 23.87
C LEU A 168 6.99 -2.15 22.62
N LEU A 169 7.65 -2.19 21.46
CA LEU A 169 7.03 -2.10 20.13
C LEU A 169 6.66 -3.48 19.57
N GLY A 170 6.92 -4.57 20.29
CA GLY A 170 6.69 -5.93 19.81
C GLY A 170 7.90 -6.53 19.10
N GLY A 171 7.71 -7.69 18.49
CA GLY A 171 8.76 -8.38 17.73
C GLY A 171 9.89 -8.88 18.63
N ALA A 172 11.13 -8.66 18.20
CA ALA A 172 12.30 -9.20 18.89
C ALA A 172 12.69 -8.43 20.18
N GLU A 173 12.23 -7.19 20.37
CA GLU A 173 12.46 -6.46 21.62
C GLU A 173 11.49 -6.85 22.75
N GLY A 174 10.45 -7.63 22.44
CA GLY A 174 9.45 -8.07 23.41
C GLY A 174 8.17 -7.26 23.41
N THR A 175 7.28 -7.51 24.37
CA THR A 175 5.92 -6.96 24.42
C THR A 175 5.61 -6.27 25.75
N THR A 176 4.79 -5.22 25.69
CA THR A 176 4.15 -4.65 26.87
C THR A 176 2.79 -5.33 27.07
N GLY A 177 2.56 -5.93 28.24
CA GLY A 177 1.29 -6.53 28.64
C GLY A 177 0.59 -5.72 29.73
N ALA A 178 -0.73 -5.57 29.62
CA ALA A 178 -1.59 -5.02 30.65
C ALA A 178 -2.15 -6.14 31.54
N PHE A 179 -1.79 -6.14 32.81
CA PHE A 179 -2.35 -7.03 33.83
C PHE A 179 -3.56 -6.37 34.46
N VAL A 180 -4.73 -6.96 34.23
CA VAL A 180 -6.02 -6.49 34.71
C VAL A 180 -6.52 -7.41 35.83
N GLU A 181 -6.82 -6.83 36.99
CA GLU A 181 -7.36 -7.55 38.14
C GLU A 181 -8.41 -6.72 38.88
N GLY A 182 -9.40 -7.36 39.50
CA GLY A 182 -10.48 -6.66 40.19
C GLY A 182 -11.69 -7.54 40.46
N CYS A 183 -12.88 -6.99 40.28
CA CYS A 183 -14.10 -7.76 40.28
C CYS A 183 -15.11 -7.21 39.26
N PHE A 184 -16.00 -8.10 38.78
CA PHE A 184 -17.06 -7.77 37.85
C PHE A 184 -18.44 -8.07 38.47
N GLN A 185 -19.32 -7.09 38.41
CA GLN A 185 -20.70 -7.21 38.85
C GLN A 185 -21.62 -7.23 37.62
N LEU A 186 -22.20 -8.39 37.32
CA LEU A 186 -23.20 -8.56 36.26
C LEU A 186 -24.41 -7.65 36.50
N GLU A 187 -25.01 -7.14 35.42
CA GLU A 187 -26.24 -6.37 35.51
C GLU A 187 -27.35 -7.19 36.19
N GLY A 188 -28.06 -6.59 37.15
CA GLY A 188 -29.08 -7.28 37.95
C GLY A 188 -28.54 -8.18 39.08
N SER A 189 -27.22 -8.41 39.15
CA SER A 189 -26.57 -9.11 40.26
C SER A 189 -26.09 -8.15 41.35
N SER A 190 -26.08 -8.61 42.61
CA SER A 190 -25.44 -7.93 43.73
C SER A 190 -24.05 -8.48 44.06
N SER A 191 -23.63 -9.59 43.43
CA SER A 191 -22.32 -10.22 43.63
C SER A 191 -21.28 -9.59 42.70
N CYS A 192 -20.12 -9.21 43.27
CA CYS A 192 -18.94 -8.85 42.50
C CYS A 192 -18.02 -10.07 42.43
N ASN A 193 -17.97 -10.71 41.26
CA ASN A 193 -17.16 -11.91 41.04
C ASN A 193 -15.69 -11.52 40.81
N PRO A 194 -14.71 -12.14 41.49
CA PRO A 194 -13.30 -11.83 41.28
C PRO A 194 -12.87 -12.01 39.82
N VAL A 195 -12.03 -11.10 39.35
CA VAL A 195 -11.43 -11.09 38.01
C VAL A 195 -9.91 -11.04 38.13
N GLY A 196 -9.24 -11.91 37.37
CA GLY A 196 -7.81 -11.84 37.13
C GLY A 196 -6.90 -12.41 38.23
N PRO A 197 -5.58 -12.20 38.07
CA PRO A 197 -4.95 -11.37 37.04
C PRO A 197 -5.08 -11.96 35.63
N VAL A 198 -5.51 -11.14 34.67
CA VAL A 198 -5.53 -11.45 33.23
C VAL A 198 -4.52 -10.56 32.52
N GLU A 199 -3.64 -11.13 31.71
CA GLU A 199 -2.67 -10.38 30.92
C GLU A 199 -3.18 -10.21 29.49
N ILE A 200 -3.31 -8.97 29.04
CA ILE A 200 -3.70 -8.61 27.68
C ILE A 200 -2.55 -7.85 27.01
N PRO A 201 -2.08 -8.26 25.82
CA PRO A 201 -1.01 -7.55 25.13
C PRO A 201 -1.44 -6.12 24.75
N CYS A 202 -0.60 -5.14 25.05
CA CYS A 202 -0.73 -3.78 24.56
C CYS A 202 -0.13 -3.68 23.15
N LYS A 203 -0.72 -2.84 22.31
CA LYS A 203 -0.17 -2.45 21.01
C LYS A 203 0.14 -0.95 21.02
N PRO A 204 1.27 -0.49 20.48
CA PRO A 204 1.52 0.94 20.28
C PRO A 204 0.34 1.61 19.57
N ALA A 205 -0.06 2.80 20.04
CA ALA A 205 -1.20 3.51 19.45
C ALA A 205 -0.88 4.03 18.04
N GLN A 206 0.40 4.26 17.75
CA GLN A 206 0.95 4.59 16.45
C GLN A 206 2.26 3.80 16.24
N PRO A 207 2.69 3.58 14.99
CA PRO A 207 3.99 2.97 14.73
C PRO A 207 5.10 3.71 15.49
N PHE A 208 5.97 2.95 16.16
CA PHE A 208 7.13 3.46 16.91
C PHE A 208 6.80 4.29 18.17
N ASP A 209 5.54 4.43 18.56
CA ASP A 209 5.15 5.14 19.78
C ASP A 209 5.46 4.30 21.04
N ARG A 210 6.34 4.82 21.90
CA ARG A 210 6.71 4.22 23.19
C ARG A 210 6.02 4.87 24.39
N THR A 211 5.12 5.82 24.14
CA THR A 211 4.46 6.67 25.13
C THR A 211 2.95 6.46 25.18
N THR A 212 2.36 5.97 24.10
CA THR A 212 0.94 5.61 24.04
C THR A 212 0.79 4.20 23.51
N ALA A 213 0.03 3.38 24.23
CA ALA A 213 -0.37 2.07 23.77
C ALA A 213 -1.87 1.85 24.03
N VAL A 214 -2.44 0.82 23.42
CA VAL A 214 -3.84 0.45 23.55
C VAL A 214 -3.94 -1.04 23.82
N PHE A 215 -4.83 -1.44 24.72
CA PHE A 215 -5.24 -2.83 24.87
C PHE A 215 -6.79 -2.90 24.93
N PRO A 216 -7.41 -3.97 24.42
CA PRO A 216 -8.86 -4.12 24.48
C PRO A 216 -9.32 -4.55 25.88
N PHE A 217 -10.51 -4.11 26.30
CA PHE A 217 -11.24 -4.76 27.41
C PHE A 217 -11.76 -6.13 26.94
N HIS A 218 -10.85 -7.09 26.88
CA HIS A 218 -11.03 -8.40 26.25
C HIS A 218 -12.11 -9.25 26.96
N PRO A 219 -12.88 -10.09 26.24
CA PRO A 219 -13.85 -11.02 26.85
C PRO A 219 -13.28 -11.87 27.99
N MET A 220 -12.01 -12.27 27.93
CA MET A 220 -11.34 -13.03 29.00
C MET A 220 -11.29 -12.30 30.36
N ILE A 221 -11.46 -10.97 30.39
CA ILE A 221 -11.46 -10.20 31.64
C ILE A 221 -12.74 -10.48 32.43
N ALA A 222 -13.91 -10.41 31.80
CA ALA A 222 -15.19 -10.37 32.50
C ALA A 222 -16.36 -11.09 31.80
N GLY A 223 -16.11 -11.78 30.69
CA GLY A 223 -17.15 -12.32 29.80
C GLY A 223 -17.71 -11.26 28.85
N ILE A 224 -18.85 -11.57 28.24
CA ILE A 224 -19.50 -10.71 27.24
C ILE A 224 -20.80 -10.03 27.71
N HIS A 225 -21.28 -10.37 28.90
CA HIS A 225 -22.54 -9.88 29.43
C HIS A 225 -22.43 -8.47 30.03
N PRO A 226 -23.48 -7.65 29.97
CA PRO A 226 -23.50 -6.32 30.58
C PRO A 226 -23.25 -6.33 32.09
N GLY A 227 -22.59 -5.29 32.60
CA GLY A 227 -22.23 -5.21 34.02
C GLY A 227 -21.24 -4.10 34.32
N THR A 228 -20.63 -4.13 35.50
CA THR A 228 -19.64 -3.14 35.93
C THR A 228 -18.36 -3.82 36.41
N PHE A 229 -17.24 -3.48 35.78
CA PHE A 229 -15.90 -3.82 36.23
C PHE A 229 -15.35 -2.74 37.16
N LYS A 230 -14.72 -3.15 38.27
CA LYS A 230 -13.93 -2.29 39.16
C LYS A 230 -12.65 -3.02 39.53
N GLY A 231 -11.50 -2.42 39.20
CA GLY A 231 -10.22 -3.07 39.39
C GLY A 231 -9.04 -2.13 39.16
N THR A 232 -7.90 -2.71 38.84
CA THR A 232 -6.67 -2.00 38.53
C THR A 232 -5.99 -2.58 37.29
N VAL A 233 -5.13 -1.78 36.69
CA VAL A 233 -4.24 -2.17 35.59
C VAL A 233 -2.81 -1.85 35.98
N LYS A 234 -1.90 -2.79 35.80
CA LYS A 234 -0.45 -2.58 35.83
C LYS A 234 0.16 -3.05 34.52
N LEU A 235 1.21 -2.39 34.06
CA LEU A 235 1.93 -2.80 32.85
C LEU A 235 3.11 -3.68 33.22
N ARG A 236 3.41 -4.65 32.35
CA ARG A 236 4.61 -5.50 32.40
C ARG A 236 5.31 -5.40 31.05
N ASN A 237 6.63 -5.22 31.06
CA ASN A 237 7.43 -5.45 29.86
C ASN A 237 8.10 -6.82 29.95
N ASP A 238 7.78 -7.69 29.00
CA ASP A 238 8.47 -8.95 28.77
C ASP A 238 9.45 -8.75 27.60
N ALA A 239 10.73 -8.59 27.92
CA ALA A 239 11.80 -8.24 26.97
C ALA A 239 12.30 -9.45 26.14
N GLY A 240 11.42 -10.38 25.78
CA GLY A 240 11.74 -11.43 24.81
C GLY A 240 12.86 -12.39 25.26
N GLY A 241 12.85 -12.80 26.53
CA GLY A 241 13.81 -13.76 27.08
C GLY A 241 15.04 -13.16 27.79
N GLN A 242 15.08 -11.84 28.01
CA GLN A 242 16.02 -11.22 28.95
C GLN A 242 15.49 -11.36 30.39
N PRO A 243 16.36 -11.65 31.39
CA PRO A 243 15.92 -11.76 32.77
C PRO A 243 15.55 -10.40 33.36
N GLY A 244 14.33 -10.30 33.91
CA GLY A 244 13.88 -9.18 34.73
C GLY A 244 12.63 -8.51 34.19
N ASP A 245 11.46 -9.10 34.45
CA ASP A 245 10.17 -8.44 34.24
C ASP A 245 10.16 -7.13 35.02
N THR A 246 9.82 -6.04 34.33
CA THR A 246 9.63 -4.73 34.97
C THR A 246 8.14 -4.39 34.95
N TYR A 247 7.67 -3.83 36.06
CA TYR A 247 6.28 -3.48 36.27
C TYR A 247 6.11 -2.00 36.51
N SER A 248 5.00 -1.44 36.02
CA SER A 248 4.54 -0.11 36.44
C SER A 248 3.84 -0.17 37.79
N ASP A 249 3.59 1.00 38.38
CA ASP A 249 2.55 1.13 39.40
C ASP A 249 1.16 0.82 38.80
N ALA A 250 0.24 0.38 39.66
CA ALA A 250 -1.13 0.06 39.27
C ALA A 250 -2.02 1.32 39.28
N LEU A 251 -2.84 1.49 38.24
CA LEU A 251 -3.87 2.53 38.17
C LEU A 251 -5.27 1.93 38.22
N PRO A 252 -6.25 2.63 38.83
CA PRO A 252 -7.62 2.14 38.91
C PRO A 252 -8.32 2.16 37.55
N LEU A 253 -9.14 1.14 37.29
CA LEU A 253 -10.00 1.02 36.12
C LEU A 253 -11.43 0.75 36.58
N THR A 254 -12.39 1.51 36.05
CA THR A 254 -13.83 1.26 36.24
C THR A 254 -14.53 1.42 34.91
N LEU A 255 -15.31 0.41 34.53
CA LEU A 255 -15.99 0.35 33.24
C LEU A 255 -17.38 -0.26 33.40
N SER A 256 -18.40 0.42 32.88
CA SER A 256 -19.76 -0.09 32.75
C SER A 256 -19.93 -0.70 31.36
N LEU A 257 -19.92 -2.02 31.28
CA LEU A 257 -20.02 -2.79 30.04
C LEU A 257 -21.47 -2.79 29.54
N GLN A 258 -21.66 -2.46 28.26
CA GLN A 258 -22.96 -2.46 27.58
C GLN A 258 -23.11 -3.67 26.64
N PRO A 259 -24.35 -4.07 26.28
CA PRO A 259 -24.59 -5.02 25.20
C PRO A 259 -23.96 -4.55 23.88
N PRO A 260 -23.66 -5.46 22.93
CA PRO A 260 -23.11 -5.07 21.64
C PRO A 260 -24.09 -4.14 20.90
N ALA A 261 -23.56 -3.24 20.08
CA ALA A 261 -24.35 -2.26 19.35
C ALA A 261 -23.75 -1.95 17.98
N VAL A 262 -24.62 -1.64 17.03
CA VAL A 262 -24.24 -1.07 15.72
C VAL A 262 -24.67 0.39 15.72
N PHE A 263 -23.78 1.27 15.27
CA PHE A 263 -24.01 2.72 15.23
C PHE A 263 -24.17 3.24 13.81
N SER A 264 -23.36 2.75 12.87
CA SER A 264 -23.47 3.15 11.46
C SER A 264 -22.87 2.12 10.51
N LEU A 265 -23.27 2.23 9.24
CA LEU A 265 -22.67 1.53 8.11
C LEU A 265 -21.99 2.58 7.22
N SER A 266 -20.79 2.29 6.73
CA SER A 266 -20.09 3.13 5.75
C SER A 266 -19.34 2.26 4.72
N PRO A 267 -19.37 2.59 3.42
CA PRO A 267 -20.15 3.66 2.80
C PRO A 267 -21.67 3.41 2.91
N SER A 268 -22.48 4.44 2.63
CA SER A 268 -23.95 4.32 2.64
C SER A 268 -24.49 3.51 1.46
N SER A 269 -23.65 3.28 0.43
CA SER A 269 -23.90 2.40 -0.69
C SER A 269 -22.61 1.68 -1.07
N ALA A 270 -22.70 0.42 -1.46
CA ALA A 270 -21.54 -0.42 -1.78
C ALA A 270 -21.74 -1.19 -3.08
N SER A 271 -20.66 -1.39 -3.84
CA SER A 271 -20.62 -2.24 -5.04
C SER A 271 -20.18 -3.66 -4.69
N LEU A 272 -20.45 -4.63 -5.57
CA LEU A 272 -19.98 -6.01 -5.42
C LEU A 272 -18.45 -6.03 -5.20
N GLY A 273 -18.00 -6.76 -4.18
CA GLY A 273 -16.60 -6.85 -3.77
C GLY A 273 -16.11 -5.70 -2.87
N GLN A 274 -16.93 -4.67 -2.63
CA GLN A 274 -16.58 -3.56 -1.75
C GLN A 274 -16.80 -3.91 -0.27
N TYR A 275 -15.96 -3.36 0.61
CA TYR A 275 -16.19 -3.43 2.05
C TYR A 275 -17.30 -2.47 2.48
N VAL A 276 -18.20 -2.99 3.33
CA VAL A 276 -19.09 -2.21 4.20
C VAL A 276 -18.50 -2.27 5.61
N MET A 277 -18.03 -1.12 6.08
CA MET A 277 -17.55 -0.91 7.44
C MET A 277 -18.75 -0.74 8.38
N ILE A 278 -18.82 -1.57 9.40
CA ILE A 278 -19.83 -1.52 10.45
C ILE A 278 -19.18 -0.91 11.68
N GLN A 279 -19.51 0.35 11.96
CA GLN A 279 -19.11 1.01 13.19
C GLN A 279 -20.06 0.61 14.31
N GLY A 280 -19.52 0.19 15.44
CA GLY A 280 -20.30 -0.29 16.57
C GLY A 280 -19.48 -0.34 17.85
N GLY A 281 -19.90 -1.23 18.74
CA GLY A 281 -19.21 -1.56 19.98
C GLY A 281 -19.57 -2.98 20.42
N GLY A 282 -18.61 -3.68 21.00
CA GLY A 282 -18.82 -5.00 21.60
C GLY A 282 -18.49 -6.16 20.68
N PHE A 283 -17.95 -5.91 19.48
CA PHE A 283 -17.62 -6.98 18.55
C PHE A 283 -16.50 -7.87 19.12
N VAL A 284 -16.56 -9.14 18.74
CA VAL A 284 -15.58 -10.17 19.09
C VAL A 284 -15.11 -10.89 17.84
N ASP A 285 -13.86 -11.33 17.85
CA ASP A 285 -13.25 -12.07 16.74
C ASP A 285 -13.53 -13.57 16.85
N ASP A 286 -13.06 -14.34 15.87
CA ASP A 286 -13.13 -15.80 15.81
C ASP A 286 -11.81 -16.48 16.20
N SER A 287 -10.89 -15.75 16.84
CA SER A 287 -9.58 -16.27 17.24
C SER A 287 -9.69 -17.29 18.38
N GLU A 288 -10.70 -17.14 19.24
CA GLU A 288 -11.04 -18.10 20.28
C GLU A 288 -12.17 -19.03 19.85
N GLN A 289 -12.06 -20.31 20.20
CA GLN A 289 -13.07 -21.31 19.85
C GLN A 289 -14.44 -20.93 20.44
N GLY A 290 -15.42 -20.73 19.55
CA GLY A 290 -16.77 -20.34 19.95
C GLY A 290 -16.95 -18.84 20.19
N SER A 291 -15.96 -18.02 19.82
CA SER A 291 -16.10 -16.57 19.73
C SER A 291 -16.47 -16.17 18.29
N LEU A 292 -17.48 -15.31 18.11
CA LEU A 292 -17.80 -14.67 16.82
C LEU A 292 -18.85 -13.56 16.98
N THR A 293 -18.89 -12.66 15.99
CA THR A 293 -19.96 -11.66 15.83
C THR A 293 -20.84 -12.01 14.64
N THR A 294 -22.16 -12.00 14.79
CA THR A 294 -23.11 -12.00 13.66
C THR A 294 -23.93 -10.71 13.64
N LEU A 295 -24.43 -10.35 12.45
CA LEU A 295 -25.33 -9.24 12.24
C LEU A 295 -26.60 -9.72 11.55
N ASP A 296 -27.74 -9.61 12.22
CA ASP A 296 -29.04 -9.98 11.68
C ASP A 296 -29.71 -8.74 11.08
N PHE A 297 -29.96 -8.77 9.77
CA PHE A 297 -30.63 -7.74 8.99
C PHE A 297 -32.09 -8.18 8.75
N GLU A 298 -33.04 -7.33 9.13
CA GLU A 298 -34.47 -7.57 8.89
C GLU A 298 -35.11 -6.32 8.26
N GLY A 299 -35.76 -6.46 7.11
CA GLY A 299 -36.36 -5.32 6.42
C GLY A 299 -36.81 -5.62 5.02
N THR A 300 -36.64 -4.66 4.13
CA THR A 300 -36.97 -4.78 2.71
C THR A 300 -35.82 -4.33 1.83
N PHE A 301 -35.59 -5.05 0.74
CA PHE A 301 -34.74 -4.60 -0.36
C PHE A 301 -35.62 -4.09 -1.50
N THR A 302 -35.31 -2.91 -2.02
CA THR A 302 -36.00 -2.31 -3.17
C THR A 302 -35.01 -2.19 -4.32
N PRO A 303 -35.05 -3.09 -5.32
CA PRO A 303 -34.24 -2.95 -6.52
C PRO A 303 -34.69 -1.74 -7.34
N ASP A 304 -33.75 -1.10 -8.02
CA ASP A 304 -34.04 0.05 -8.90
C ASP A 304 -35.00 -0.37 -10.02
N GLY A 305 -36.13 0.33 -10.13
CA GLY A 305 -37.14 0.06 -11.16
C GLY A 305 -38.00 -1.19 -10.92
N ALA A 306 -37.87 -1.87 -9.77
CA ALA A 306 -38.63 -3.05 -9.42
C ALA A 306 -39.40 -2.88 -8.08
N ALA A 307 -40.24 -3.86 -7.75
CA ALA A 307 -40.98 -3.88 -6.49
C ALA A 307 -40.08 -4.34 -5.32
N SER A 308 -40.37 -3.83 -4.12
CA SER A 308 -39.67 -4.23 -2.90
C SER A 308 -39.91 -5.70 -2.56
N ILE A 309 -38.86 -6.38 -2.07
CA ILE A 309 -38.88 -7.75 -1.58
C ILE A 309 -38.51 -7.79 -0.09
N PRO A 310 -39.09 -8.69 0.73
CA PRO A 310 -38.64 -8.91 2.10
C PRO A 310 -37.18 -9.37 2.13
N ALA A 311 -36.41 -8.88 3.10
CA ALA A 311 -35.02 -9.26 3.33
C ALA A 311 -34.85 -9.68 4.79
N SER A 312 -34.36 -10.90 4.99
CA SER A 312 -33.96 -11.44 6.29
C SER A 312 -32.63 -12.15 6.07
N LEU A 313 -31.57 -11.58 6.63
CA LEU A 313 -30.19 -11.98 6.33
C LEU A 313 -29.39 -12.07 7.63
N THR A 314 -28.61 -13.13 7.80
CA THR A 314 -27.58 -13.18 8.85
C THR A 314 -26.21 -13.08 8.19
N LEU A 315 -25.48 -12.01 8.50
CA LEU A 315 -24.15 -11.75 7.98
C LEU A 315 -23.08 -12.09 9.01
N LEU A 316 -21.97 -12.66 8.55
CA LEU A 316 -20.76 -12.88 9.33
C LEU A 316 -19.70 -11.85 8.89
N PRO A 317 -19.59 -10.69 9.56
CA PRO A 317 -18.56 -9.74 9.24
C PRO A 317 -17.19 -10.23 9.74
N HIS A 318 -16.12 -9.81 9.06
CA HIS A 318 -14.76 -9.95 9.54
C HIS A 318 -14.49 -8.92 10.64
N PHE A 319 -13.99 -9.38 11.79
CA PHE A 319 -13.63 -8.53 12.92
C PHE A 319 -12.41 -7.63 12.59
N VAL A 320 -12.47 -6.34 12.93
CA VAL A 320 -11.32 -5.42 12.82
C VAL A 320 -10.90 -4.95 14.21
N SER A 321 -11.87 -4.54 15.03
CA SER A 321 -11.70 -4.20 16.44
C SER A 321 -13.04 -4.36 17.17
N GLY A 322 -13.04 -4.19 18.50
CA GLY A 322 -14.29 -4.18 19.28
C GLY A 322 -15.31 -3.12 18.83
N GLN A 323 -14.87 -2.11 18.08
CA GLN A 323 -15.69 -1.02 17.58
C GLN A 323 -15.92 -1.05 16.06
N LEU A 324 -15.25 -1.96 15.35
CA LEU A 324 -15.26 -1.99 13.89
C LEU A 324 -15.29 -3.42 13.38
N ALA A 325 -16.28 -3.71 12.54
CA ALA A 325 -16.31 -4.93 11.74
C ALA A 325 -16.37 -4.53 10.25
N ARG A 326 -15.92 -5.41 9.36
CA ARG A 326 -15.99 -5.21 7.91
C ARG A 326 -16.72 -6.38 7.27
N TYR A 327 -17.66 -6.08 6.39
CA TYR A 327 -18.38 -7.07 5.60
C TYR A 327 -18.08 -6.86 4.12
N VAL A 328 -17.89 -7.92 3.35
CA VAL A 328 -17.70 -7.84 1.90
C VAL A 328 -19.02 -8.11 1.24
N LEU A 329 -19.53 -7.16 0.45
CA LEU A 329 -20.70 -7.44 -0.39
C LEU A 329 -20.30 -8.48 -1.44
N ASN A 330 -20.86 -9.68 -1.37
CA ASN A 330 -20.46 -10.82 -2.20
C ASN A 330 -21.68 -11.62 -2.71
N THR A 331 -21.46 -12.51 -3.67
CA THR A 331 -22.53 -13.32 -4.30
C THR A 331 -22.82 -14.64 -3.58
N GLU A 332 -22.08 -15.00 -2.55
CA GLU A 332 -22.10 -16.32 -1.91
C GLU A 332 -22.91 -16.35 -0.60
N ASP A 333 -23.24 -15.20 -0.05
CA ASP A 333 -24.08 -15.10 1.14
C ASP A 333 -25.58 -14.97 0.81
N GLN A 334 -26.40 -14.94 1.86
CA GLN A 334 -27.85 -14.87 1.72
C GLN A 334 -28.34 -13.66 0.90
N LEU A 335 -27.59 -12.55 0.86
CA LEU A 335 -27.95 -11.40 0.03
C LEU A 335 -27.61 -11.68 -1.43
N GLY A 336 -26.41 -12.20 -1.70
CA GLY A 336 -25.97 -12.62 -3.03
C GLY A 336 -26.81 -13.74 -3.66
N GLU A 337 -27.34 -14.65 -2.83
CA GLU A 337 -28.27 -15.70 -3.27
C GLU A 337 -29.69 -15.15 -3.55
N ALA A 338 -30.09 -14.07 -2.87
CA ALA A 338 -31.42 -13.48 -3.00
C ALA A 338 -31.57 -12.56 -4.22
N ILE A 339 -30.49 -11.87 -4.63
CA ILE A 339 -30.47 -10.95 -5.77
C ILE A 339 -29.21 -11.11 -6.60
N ASN A 340 -29.31 -10.98 -7.94
CA ASN A 340 -28.13 -10.95 -8.80
C ASN A 340 -27.39 -9.61 -8.66
N LEU A 341 -26.43 -9.53 -7.73
CA LEU A 341 -25.66 -8.31 -7.43
C LEU A 341 -24.85 -7.75 -8.62
N ARG A 342 -24.72 -8.51 -9.72
CA ARG A 342 -24.07 -8.03 -10.96
C ARG A 342 -24.99 -7.17 -11.80
N GLU A 343 -26.30 -7.39 -11.70
CA GLU A 343 -27.32 -6.71 -12.49
C GLU A 343 -28.18 -5.77 -11.64
N ALA A 344 -28.40 -6.13 -10.37
CA ALA A 344 -29.25 -5.42 -9.45
C ALA A 344 -28.49 -4.27 -8.76
N SER A 345 -29.06 -3.07 -8.83
CA SER A 345 -28.79 -1.98 -7.89
C SER A 345 -30.06 -1.68 -7.10
N GLY A 346 -29.96 -1.03 -5.95
CA GLY A 346 -31.13 -0.71 -5.14
C GLY A 346 -30.80 -0.35 -3.71
N LYS A 347 -31.75 -0.57 -2.80
CA LYS A 347 -31.60 -0.16 -1.40
C LYS A 347 -32.27 -1.10 -0.42
N PHE A 348 -31.53 -1.48 0.61
CA PHE A 348 -32.05 -2.09 1.82
C PHE A 348 -32.49 -1.01 2.83
N GLU A 349 -33.68 -1.18 3.41
CA GLU A 349 -34.17 -0.41 4.55
C GLU A 349 -34.76 -1.36 5.61
N GLY A 350 -34.26 -1.30 6.84
CA GLY A 350 -34.63 -2.26 7.88
C GLY A 350 -33.93 -2.00 9.20
N THR A 351 -33.78 -3.04 10.02
CA THR A 351 -33.01 -3.03 11.26
C THR A 351 -31.83 -3.98 11.20
N VAL A 352 -30.76 -3.64 11.92
CA VAL A 352 -29.58 -4.49 12.14
C VAL A 352 -29.46 -4.79 13.63
N THR A 353 -29.30 -6.07 13.98
CA THR A 353 -29.10 -6.53 15.36
C THR A 353 -27.76 -7.25 15.47
N PRO A 354 -26.78 -6.75 16.24
CA PRO A 354 -25.55 -7.47 16.48
C PRO A 354 -25.75 -8.54 17.54
N THR A 355 -25.15 -9.71 17.33
CA THR A 355 -25.09 -10.79 18.31
C THR A 355 -23.65 -11.24 18.45
N ILE A 356 -23.17 -11.37 19.69
CA ILE A 356 -21.83 -11.86 19.99
C ILE A 356 -21.89 -13.17 20.76
N HIS A 357 -20.94 -14.04 20.47
CA HIS A 357 -20.74 -15.32 21.12
C HIS A 357 -19.37 -15.36 21.76
N PHE A 358 -19.26 -16.02 22.91
CA PHE A 358 -17.97 -16.30 23.55
C PHE A 358 -18.06 -17.63 24.31
N GLY A 359 -17.52 -18.69 23.70
CA GLY A 359 -17.70 -20.05 24.18
C GLY A 359 -19.17 -20.47 24.17
N ALA A 360 -19.76 -20.70 25.34
CA ALA A 360 -21.18 -21.04 25.49
C ALA A 360 -22.08 -19.81 25.74
N GLU A 361 -21.48 -18.63 26.00
CA GLU A 361 -22.21 -17.40 26.25
C GLU A 361 -22.69 -16.77 24.94
N LYS A 362 -23.82 -16.06 25.01
CA LYS A 362 -24.41 -15.32 23.91
C LYS A 362 -25.03 -14.03 24.44
N GLU A 363 -24.73 -12.91 23.79
CA GLU A 363 -25.31 -11.60 24.11
C GLU A 363 -25.78 -10.91 22.82
N ALA A 364 -26.98 -10.34 22.84
CA ALA A 364 -27.58 -9.67 21.69
C ALA A 364 -27.77 -8.18 21.97
N GLY A 365 -27.50 -7.36 20.96
CA GLY A 365 -27.76 -5.94 20.97
C GLY A 365 -29.22 -5.59 20.72
N LYS A 366 -29.50 -4.28 20.70
CA LYS A 366 -30.81 -3.78 20.27
C LYS A 366 -30.86 -3.65 18.74
N PRO A 367 -32.00 -3.92 18.10
CA PRO A 367 -32.17 -3.64 16.67
C PRO A 367 -32.07 -2.14 16.41
N VAL A 368 -31.26 -1.76 15.42
CA VAL A 368 -31.08 -0.35 15.02
C VAL A 368 -31.51 -0.17 13.58
N ALA A 369 -32.34 0.84 13.32
CA ALA A 369 -32.80 1.16 11.96
C ALA A 369 -31.62 1.63 11.09
N MET A 370 -31.43 0.98 9.94
CA MET A 370 -30.31 1.18 9.04
C MET A 370 -30.75 1.16 7.58
N LYS A 371 -29.90 1.74 6.73
CA LYS A 371 -30.08 1.76 5.28
C LYS A 371 -28.75 1.45 4.61
N LEU A 372 -28.78 0.66 3.55
CA LEU A 372 -27.62 0.35 2.72
C LEU A 372 -28.03 0.34 1.26
N GLY A 373 -27.35 1.14 0.44
CA GLY A 373 -27.47 1.09 -1.02
C GLY A 373 -26.62 -0.04 -1.59
N ILE A 374 -27.11 -0.66 -2.66
CA ILE A 374 -26.37 -1.58 -3.51
C ILE A 374 -26.13 -0.86 -4.82
N ASP A 375 -24.87 -0.51 -5.07
CA ASP A 375 -24.44 0.17 -6.29
C ASP A 375 -24.17 -0.85 -7.41
N ARG A 376 -24.15 -0.35 -8.65
CA ARG A 376 -23.76 -1.16 -9.81
C ARG A 376 -22.35 -1.71 -9.65
N VAL A 377 -22.10 -2.89 -10.21
CA VAL A 377 -20.77 -3.52 -10.21
C VAL A 377 -19.73 -2.55 -10.79
N LYS A 378 -18.64 -2.37 -10.04
CA LYS A 378 -17.49 -1.54 -10.41
C LYS A 378 -16.24 -2.43 -10.44
N GLN A 379 -15.42 -2.27 -11.47
CA GLN A 379 -14.09 -2.85 -11.50
C GLN A 379 -13.08 -1.89 -10.86
N VAL A 380 -12.30 -2.36 -9.90
CA VAL A 380 -11.18 -1.59 -9.34
C VAL A 380 -9.89 -2.29 -9.76
N VAL A 381 -8.99 -1.55 -10.39
CA VAL A 381 -7.71 -2.07 -10.90
C VAL A 381 -6.56 -1.39 -10.19
N TRP A 382 -5.75 -2.17 -9.49
CA TRP A 382 -4.50 -1.72 -8.89
C TRP A 382 -3.35 -1.86 -9.89
N LEU A 383 -2.74 -0.73 -10.27
CA LEU A 383 -1.53 -0.74 -11.08
C LEU A 383 -0.30 -0.84 -10.17
N LYS A 384 0.31 -2.02 -10.14
CA LYS A 384 1.46 -2.35 -9.33
C LYS A 384 2.74 -2.17 -10.16
N PHE A 385 3.33 -0.98 -10.07
CA PHE A 385 4.64 -0.71 -10.67
C PHE A 385 5.72 -1.43 -9.88
N MET A 386 6.33 -2.41 -10.52
CA MET A 386 7.27 -3.33 -9.90
C MET A 386 8.65 -2.72 -9.73
N PRO A 387 9.43 -3.26 -8.79
CA PRO A 387 10.87 -3.19 -8.77
C PRO A 387 11.61 -2.93 -10.08
N SER A 388 11.52 -3.90 -10.97
CA SER A 388 12.24 -3.96 -12.22
C SER A 388 11.84 -2.84 -13.16
N TYR A 389 10.62 -2.30 -13.06
CA TYR A 389 10.19 -1.18 -13.90
C TYR A 389 11.06 0.06 -13.66
N VAL A 390 11.33 0.41 -12.40
CA VAL A 390 12.20 1.56 -12.06
C VAL A 390 13.62 1.35 -12.55
N GLU A 391 14.13 0.12 -12.47
CA GLU A 391 15.45 -0.23 -13.00
C GLU A 391 15.49 -0.15 -14.53
N SER A 392 14.45 -0.60 -15.23
CA SER A 392 14.37 -0.47 -16.68
C SER A 392 14.31 0.98 -17.14
N LEU A 393 13.71 1.90 -16.38
CA LEU A 393 13.77 3.33 -16.67
C LEU A 393 15.20 3.88 -16.71
N ARG A 394 16.15 3.27 -15.98
CA ARG A 394 17.58 3.62 -16.05
C ARG A 394 18.15 3.33 -17.45
N HIS A 395 17.71 2.26 -18.11
CA HIS A 395 18.13 1.93 -19.46
C HIS A 395 17.60 2.93 -20.50
N PHE A 396 16.40 3.46 -20.28
CA PHE A 396 15.87 4.57 -21.09
C PHE A 396 16.53 5.93 -20.76
N GLY A 397 17.28 6.03 -19.67
CA GLY A 397 17.78 7.31 -19.15
C GLY A 397 16.68 8.19 -18.54
N LEU A 398 15.55 7.60 -18.13
CA LEU A 398 14.35 8.31 -17.66
C LEU A 398 14.01 8.04 -16.20
N ARG A 399 14.92 7.46 -15.40
CA ARG A 399 14.66 7.11 -13.98
C ARG A 399 14.15 8.31 -13.16
N ALA A 400 14.73 9.50 -13.35
CA ALA A 400 14.27 10.71 -12.64
C ALA A 400 12.85 11.14 -13.02
N ALA A 401 12.35 10.71 -14.17
CA ALA A 401 11.02 11.05 -14.69
C ALA A 401 9.92 10.05 -14.28
N ASP A 402 10.23 9.05 -13.44
CA ASP A 402 9.33 7.95 -13.05
C ASP A 402 7.90 8.42 -12.75
N GLN A 403 7.73 9.34 -11.79
CA GLN A 403 6.40 9.78 -11.37
C GLN A 403 5.57 10.33 -12.54
N ARG A 404 6.18 11.12 -13.43
CA ARG A 404 5.47 11.71 -14.57
C ARG A 404 5.10 10.69 -15.64
N ILE A 405 5.89 9.63 -15.78
CA ILE A 405 5.56 8.50 -16.67
C ILE A 405 4.36 7.76 -16.09
N ARG A 406 4.34 7.47 -14.78
CA ARG A 406 3.18 6.86 -14.10
C ARG A 406 1.92 7.71 -14.23
N ASP A 407 2.03 9.02 -14.04
CA ASP A 407 0.90 9.94 -14.19
C ASP A 407 0.28 9.83 -15.60
N ARG A 408 1.13 9.75 -16.64
CA ARG A 408 0.68 9.54 -18.02
C ARG A 408 0.04 8.18 -18.24
N VAL A 409 0.56 7.11 -17.64
CA VAL A 409 -0.06 5.77 -17.68
C VAL A 409 -1.49 5.82 -17.13
N PHE A 410 -1.69 6.48 -15.99
CA PHE A 410 -3.03 6.65 -15.41
C PHE A 410 -3.94 7.55 -16.25
N GLU A 411 -3.41 8.58 -16.90
CA GLU A 411 -4.16 9.42 -17.83
C GLU A 411 -4.72 8.59 -18.99
N VAL A 412 -3.87 7.76 -19.62
CA VAL A 412 -4.26 6.85 -20.71
C VAL A 412 -5.31 5.84 -20.23
N ALA A 413 -5.09 5.21 -19.08
CA ALA A 413 -6.03 4.26 -18.50
C ALA A 413 -7.44 4.83 -18.32
N ARG A 414 -7.52 6.04 -17.74
CA ARG A 414 -8.80 6.71 -17.49
C ARG A 414 -9.49 7.15 -18.78
N ARG A 415 -8.71 7.56 -19.78
CA ARG A 415 -9.24 7.92 -21.10
C ARG A 415 -9.83 6.71 -21.81
N ASP A 416 -9.07 5.62 -21.91
CA ASP A 416 -9.46 4.44 -22.69
C ASP A 416 -10.76 3.81 -22.17
N TYR A 417 -11.00 3.90 -20.86
CA TYR A 417 -12.22 3.41 -20.20
C TYR A 417 -13.21 4.52 -19.81
N GLU A 418 -13.10 5.72 -20.39
CA GLU A 418 -14.05 6.80 -20.10
C GLU A 418 -15.49 6.35 -20.38
N GLY A 419 -16.38 6.51 -19.40
CA GLY A 419 -17.78 6.10 -19.51
C GLY A 419 -18.04 4.62 -19.19
N ILE A 420 -17.06 3.88 -18.66
CA ILE A 420 -17.19 2.52 -18.08
C ILE A 420 -17.07 2.59 -16.55
N ASN A 421 -17.76 1.72 -15.79
CA ASN A 421 -17.66 1.69 -14.32
C ASN A 421 -16.38 0.98 -13.84
N ILE A 422 -15.23 1.56 -14.14
CA ILE A 422 -13.91 1.05 -13.77
C ILE A 422 -13.03 2.16 -13.19
N GLU A 423 -12.17 1.82 -12.25
CA GLU A 423 -11.33 2.76 -11.52
C GLU A 423 -9.90 2.24 -11.38
N PHE A 424 -8.92 3.01 -11.86
CA PHE A 424 -7.50 2.67 -11.76
C PHE A 424 -6.84 3.39 -10.58
N ARG A 425 -6.12 2.63 -9.75
CA ARG A 425 -5.51 3.13 -8.51
C ARG A 425 -4.00 2.84 -8.42
N PRO A 426 -3.20 3.78 -7.89
CA PRO A 426 -1.76 3.57 -7.67
C PRO A 426 -1.43 2.81 -6.38
N GLN A 427 -2.36 2.78 -5.42
CA GLN A 427 -2.23 2.05 -4.17
C GLN A 427 -3.15 0.84 -4.17
N ILE A 428 -2.79 -0.16 -3.36
CA ILE A 428 -3.66 -1.30 -3.09
C ILE A 428 -4.99 -0.79 -2.51
N PRO A 429 -6.15 -1.21 -3.05
CA PRO A 429 -7.45 -0.85 -2.49
C PRO A 429 -7.62 -1.38 -1.06
N GLU A 430 -8.01 -0.50 -0.14
CA GLU A 430 -8.33 -0.88 1.25
C GLU A 430 -9.85 -0.95 1.50
N ASP A 431 -10.64 -0.36 0.60
CA ASP A 431 -12.10 -0.30 0.57
C ASP A 431 -12.73 -1.39 -0.32
N PHE A 432 -11.94 -2.15 -1.08
CA PHE A 432 -12.40 -3.30 -1.87
C PHE A 432 -11.66 -4.58 -1.48
N ALA A 433 -12.40 -5.68 -1.31
CA ALA A 433 -11.85 -7.02 -1.15
C ALA A 433 -11.56 -7.68 -2.50
N LEU A 434 -12.40 -7.42 -3.50
CA LEU A 434 -12.23 -7.91 -4.86
C LEU A 434 -11.77 -6.73 -5.73
N PHE A 435 -10.55 -6.85 -6.25
CA PHE A 435 -9.96 -5.91 -7.20
C PHE A 435 -8.93 -6.64 -8.05
N GLU A 436 -8.79 -6.21 -9.31
CA GLU A 436 -7.78 -6.72 -10.21
C GLU A 436 -6.43 -6.07 -9.95
N SER A 437 -5.34 -6.80 -10.20
CA SER A 437 -3.99 -6.26 -10.12
C SER A 437 -3.24 -6.45 -11.42
N VAL A 438 -2.59 -5.39 -11.89
CA VAL A 438 -1.71 -5.44 -13.06
C VAL A 438 -0.29 -5.09 -12.66
N GLU A 439 0.65 -6.00 -12.89
CA GLU A 439 2.08 -5.76 -12.67
C GLU A 439 2.71 -5.06 -13.88
N ILE A 440 3.24 -3.85 -13.65
CA ILE A 440 4.05 -3.13 -14.63
C ILE A 440 5.51 -3.38 -14.27
N SER A 441 6.20 -4.15 -15.10
CA SER A 441 7.53 -4.70 -14.83
C SER A 441 8.57 -4.26 -15.85
N GLY A 442 9.77 -4.80 -15.75
CA GLY A 442 10.92 -4.41 -16.56
C GLY A 442 11.15 -5.39 -17.71
N PRO A 443 12.07 -6.37 -17.55
CA PRO A 443 12.28 -7.44 -18.53
C PRO A 443 11.05 -8.34 -18.70
N ASP A 444 10.85 -8.89 -19.91
CA ASP A 444 9.93 -10.01 -20.16
C ASP A 444 10.55 -11.33 -19.62
N PRO A 445 10.03 -11.89 -18.50
CA PRO A 445 10.59 -13.10 -17.91
C PRO A 445 10.41 -14.34 -18.78
N ASN A 446 9.48 -14.31 -19.75
CA ASN A 446 9.27 -15.41 -20.68
C ASN A 446 10.35 -15.44 -21.77
N GLY A 447 11.06 -14.33 -22.00
CA GLY A 447 12.07 -14.22 -23.06
C GLY A 447 11.51 -14.32 -24.47
N LEU A 448 10.22 -14.06 -24.64
CA LEU A 448 9.48 -14.17 -25.90
C LEU A 448 9.36 -12.83 -26.64
N GLY A 449 9.73 -11.73 -25.98
CA GLY A 449 9.60 -10.38 -26.52
C GLY A 449 8.16 -9.87 -26.45
N LEU A 450 7.38 -10.35 -25.49
CA LEU A 450 6.02 -9.87 -25.26
C LEU A 450 6.05 -8.44 -24.72
N LEU A 451 5.14 -7.59 -25.17
CA LEU A 451 4.99 -6.23 -24.65
C LEU A 451 4.13 -6.22 -23.37
N GLY A 452 3.08 -7.03 -23.37
CA GLY A 452 2.20 -7.34 -22.26
C GLY A 452 1.66 -8.74 -22.42
N TYR A 453 1.15 -9.32 -21.33
CA TYR A 453 0.48 -10.61 -21.36
C TYR A 453 -0.48 -10.78 -20.17
N ASP A 454 -1.76 -10.97 -20.46
CA ASP A 454 -2.74 -11.53 -19.54
C ASP A 454 -2.51 -13.05 -19.39
N ASN A 455 -1.97 -13.44 -18.23
CA ASN A 455 -1.74 -14.83 -17.85
C ASN A 455 -2.84 -15.41 -16.96
N THR A 456 -4.01 -14.78 -16.88
CA THR A 456 -5.14 -15.31 -16.11
C THR A 456 -5.69 -16.58 -16.77
N PRO A 457 -6.11 -17.60 -16.00
CA PRO A 457 -6.51 -18.88 -16.59
C PRO A 457 -7.87 -18.74 -17.27
N GLY A 458 -7.90 -18.82 -18.60
CA GLY A 458 -9.12 -18.62 -19.38
C GLY A 458 -9.63 -17.17 -19.34
N LYS A 459 -10.47 -16.81 -20.32
CA LYS A 459 -11.08 -15.48 -20.38
C LYS A 459 -12.19 -15.32 -19.36
N ASP A 460 -12.23 -14.19 -18.67
CA ASP A 460 -13.34 -13.84 -17.80
C ASP A 460 -14.51 -13.22 -18.59
N GLN A 461 -15.31 -14.07 -19.20
CA GLN A 461 -16.50 -13.63 -19.91
C GLN A 461 -17.57 -13.12 -18.95
N ASN A 462 -18.09 -11.93 -19.23
CA ASN A 462 -19.05 -11.19 -18.40
C ASN A 462 -18.49 -10.63 -17.08
N ASN A 463 -17.17 -10.50 -16.98
CA ASN A 463 -16.49 -9.93 -15.81
C ASN A 463 -16.90 -10.62 -14.49
N LEU A 464 -16.93 -11.96 -14.49
CA LEU A 464 -17.31 -12.77 -13.34
C LEU A 464 -16.22 -12.82 -12.25
N ARG A 465 -14.98 -12.48 -12.58
CA ARG A 465 -13.82 -12.42 -11.68
C ARG A 465 -13.34 -10.98 -11.54
N LEU A 466 -13.83 -10.30 -10.51
CA LEU A 466 -13.38 -8.92 -10.20
C LEU A 466 -11.96 -8.84 -9.61
N TYR A 467 -11.23 -9.97 -9.55
CA TYR A 467 -9.98 -10.13 -8.80
C TYR A 467 -8.85 -10.75 -9.63
N ASP A 468 -8.94 -10.61 -10.96
CA ASP A 468 -7.94 -11.13 -11.88
C ASP A 468 -6.54 -10.54 -11.60
N LYS A 469 -5.52 -11.34 -11.90
CA LYS A 469 -4.12 -11.00 -11.64
C LYS A 469 -3.32 -11.11 -12.92
N ILE A 470 -3.05 -9.97 -13.53
CA ILE A 470 -2.20 -9.83 -14.71
C ILE A 470 -0.79 -9.54 -14.21
N GLY A 471 0.01 -10.58 -13.98
CA GLY A 471 1.29 -10.43 -13.29
C GLY A 471 1.80 -11.69 -12.63
N GLY A 472 3.09 -11.72 -12.31
CA GLY A 472 3.73 -12.86 -11.64
C GLY A 472 3.60 -14.19 -12.38
N VAL A 473 3.89 -15.30 -11.70
CA VAL A 473 3.75 -16.66 -12.25
C VAL A 473 2.34 -17.17 -12.06
N ASN A 474 1.75 -17.71 -13.12
CA ASN A 474 0.55 -18.52 -13.06
C ASN A 474 0.86 -19.97 -13.44
N ALA A 475 0.80 -20.87 -12.45
CA ALA A 475 1.11 -22.29 -12.65
C ALA A 475 0.07 -22.99 -13.54
N THR A 476 -1.22 -22.66 -13.40
CA THR A 476 -2.29 -23.26 -14.22
C THR A 476 -2.10 -22.92 -15.70
N THR A 477 -1.79 -21.66 -16.02
CA THR A 477 -1.52 -21.23 -17.40
C THR A 477 -0.28 -21.91 -17.99
N GLN A 478 0.75 -22.18 -17.17
CA GLN A 478 1.92 -22.96 -17.60
C GLN A 478 1.60 -24.43 -17.86
N GLU A 479 0.77 -25.05 -17.02
CA GLU A 479 0.33 -26.44 -17.19
C GLU A 479 -0.45 -26.62 -18.51
N ASP A 480 -1.18 -25.59 -18.95
CA ASP A 480 -1.88 -25.54 -20.23
C ASP A 480 -0.96 -25.25 -21.44
N GLY A 481 0.34 -25.07 -21.22
CA GLY A 481 1.35 -24.89 -22.27
C GLY A 481 1.56 -23.46 -22.75
N TYR A 482 0.97 -22.47 -22.07
CA TYR A 482 1.11 -21.04 -22.37
C TYR A 482 2.22 -20.38 -21.52
N PRO A 483 2.69 -19.17 -21.88
CA PRO A 483 3.63 -18.41 -21.06
C PRO A 483 3.09 -18.24 -19.64
N GLY A 484 3.95 -18.46 -18.64
CA GLY A 484 3.50 -18.43 -17.25
C GLY A 484 3.50 -17.06 -16.60
N TYR A 485 4.32 -16.14 -17.12
CA TYR A 485 4.47 -14.81 -16.56
C TYR A 485 3.63 -13.80 -17.31
N GLY A 486 2.72 -13.13 -16.60
CA GLY A 486 1.94 -12.02 -17.11
C GLY A 486 2.46 -10.66 -16.64
N GLY A 487 1.80 -9.60 -17.08
CA GLY A 487 2.14 -8.21 -16.78
C GLY A 487 2.51 -7.41 -18.03
N VAL A 488 2.96 -6.16 -17.82
CA VAL A 488 3.52 -5.30 -18.88
C VAL A 488 5.03 -5.24 -18.75
N PHE A 489 5.76 -5.40 -19.84
CA PHE A 489 7.22 -5.56 -19.86
C PHE A 489 7.89 -4.37 -20.54
N VAL A 490 8.32 -3.39 -19.74
CA VAL A 490 8.81 -2.10 -20.26
C VAL A 490 10.10 -2.22 -21.08
N GLU A 491 10.97 -3.19 -20.81
CA GLU A 491 12.17 -3.40 -21.63
C GLU A 491 11.86 -3.95 -23.02
N SER A 492 10.75 -4.66 -23.19
CA SER A 492 10.36 -5.18 -24.50
C SER A 492 10.10 -4.05 -25.50
N PHE A 493 9.78 -2.83 -25.04
CA PHE A 493 9.65 -1.66 -25.91
C PHE A 493 10.95 -1.26 -26.60
N PHE A 494 12.13 -1.63 -26.07
CA PHE A 494 13.38 -1.46 -26.83
C PHE A 494 13.33 -2.18 -28.17
N GLY A 495 12.49 -3.21 -28.34
CA GLY A 495 12.31 -3.89 -29.62
C GLY A 495 11.87 -2.96 -30.77
N PHE A 496 11.22 -1.84 -30.46
CA PHE A 496 10.85 -0.81 -31.45
C PHE A 496 12.02 0.08 -31.89
N SER A 497 13.15 0.04 -31.19
CA SER A 497 14.38 0.74 -31.58
C SER A 497 15.01 0.11 -32.81
N MET A 498 15.63 0.91 -33.69
CA MET A 498 16.51 0.35 -34.73
C MET A 498 17.81 -0.22 -34.13
N PHE A 499 18.11 0.14 -32.89
CA PHE A 499 19.30 -0.23 -32.12
C PHE A 499 18.93 -0.66 -30.69
N PRO A 500 18.21 -1.79 -30.51
CA PRO A 500 17.67 -2.22 -29.21
C PRO A 500 18.73 -2.61 -28.17
N GLY A 501 19.99 -2.73 -28.59
CA GLY A 501 21.10 -3.11 -27.71
C GLY A 501 20.94 -4.54 -27.18
N LYS A 502 21.25 -4.74 -25.90
CA LYS A 502 21.11 -6.03 -25.20
C LYS A 502 19.73 -6.23 -24.54
N PHE A 503 18.87 -5.23 -24.58
CA PHE A 503 17.64 -5.16 -23.77
C PHE A 503 16.47 -5.88 -24.43
N ALA A 504 16.42 -5.91 -25.76
CA ALA A 504 15.38 -6.59 -26.51
C ALA A 504 15.88 -7.07 -27.87
N LYS A 505 15.11 -7.97 -28.50
CA LYS A 505 15.24 -8.23 -29.94
C LYS A 505 14.46 -7.18 -30.69
N LYS A 506 15.01 -6.72 -31.82
CA LYS A 506 14.29 -5.83 -32.72
C LYS A 506 13.05 -6.55 -33.26
N ILE A 507 11.88 -5.92 -33.18
CA ILE A 507 10.62 -6.48 -33.68
C ILE A 507 10.27 -5.94 -35.06
N ASP A 508 9.38 -6.64 -35.76
CA ASP A 508 8.77 -6.14 -36.97
C ASP A 508 7.89 -4.93 -36.60
N GLY A 509 8.14 -3.77 -37.21
CA GLY A 509 7.55 -2.49 -36.80
C GLY A 509 8.49 -1.55 -36.05
N ALA A 510 9.77 -1.92 -35.84
CA ALA A 510 10.78 -0.99 -35.36
C ALA A 510 10.92 0.23 -36.29
N ASP A 511 11.02 1.42 -35.71
CA ASP A 511 11.00 2.70 -36.43
C ASP A 511 11.99 3.67 -35.79
N ALA A 512 12.71 4.43 -36.62
CA ALA A 512 13.68 5.43 -36.20
C ALA A 512 13.09 6.55 -35.33
N VAL A 513 11.77 6.75 -35.33
CA VAL A 513 11.11 7.67 -34.39
C VAL A 513 11.30 7.25 -32.94
N PHE A 514 11.39 5.94 -32.64
CA PHE A 514 11.74 5.47 -31.29
C PHE A 514 13.10 6.02 -30.85
N ASP A 515 14.10 5.87 -31.72
CA ASP A 515 15.46 6.29 -31.44
C ASP A 515 15.54 7.82 -31.27
N GLN A 516 14.82 8.58 -32.10
CA GLN A 516 14.74 10.04 -31.98
C GLN A 516 14.17 10.51 -30.64
N MET A 517 13.28 9.70 -30.05
CA MET A 517 12.62 10.00 -28.78
C MET A 517 13.48 9.63 -27.56
N PHE A 518 14.22 8.52 -27.63
CA PHE A 518 14.88 7.95 -26.46
C PHE A 518 16.42 7.98 -26.52
N ASP A 519 17.07 7.91 -27.68
CA ASP A 519 18.54 7.93 -27.79
C ASP A 519 19.19 9.19 -27.17
N PRO A 520 18.57 10.40 -27.14
CA PRO A 520 19.12 11.53 -26.41
C PRO A 520 19.36 11.30 -24.91
N PHE A 521 18.66 10.33 -24.30
CA PHE A 521 18.70 10.02 -22.87
C PHE A 521 19.40 8.68 -22.57
N ARG A 522 19.38 7.74 -23.51
CA ARG A 522 19.90 6.38 -23.36
C ARG A 522 21.43 6.35 -23.16
N PRO A 523 21.93 5.87 -22.01
CA PRO A 523 23.37 5.76 -21.76
C PRO A 523 24.11 4.85 -22.75
N ASP A 524 23.48 3.75 -23.18
CA ASP A 524 24.07 2.78 -24.12
C ASP A 524 24.26 3.36 -25.53
N ARG A 525 23.64 4.51 -25.80
CA ARG A 525 23.72 5.27 -27.06
C ARG A 525 24.54 6.54 -26.93
N GLY A 526 25.15 6.78 -25.76
CA GLY A 526 25.88 8.01 -25.45
C GLY A 526 24.98 9.21 -25.14
N GLY A 527 23.68 8.97 -24.88
CA GLY A 527 22.74 9.97 -24.40
C GLY A 527 23.04 10.42 -22.97
N VAL A 528 22.45 11.54 -22.57
CA VAL A 528 22.58 12.11 -21.22
C VAL A 528 21.27 11.88 -20.46
N PRO A 529 21.26 10.98 -19.45
CA PRO A 529 20.07 10.69 -18.65
C PRO A 529 19.42 11.94 -18.08
N VAL A 530 18.11 11.85 -17.86
CA VAL A 530 17.35 12.86 -17.14
C VAL A 530 17.71 12.80 -15.66
N ASP A 531 18.05 13.94 -15.09
CA ASP A 531 18.38 14.08 -13.67
C ASP A 531 17.30 14.86 -12.89
N ALA A 532 17.50 15.03 -11.58
CA ALA A 532 16.56 15.76 -10.74
C ALA A 532 16.47 17.27 -11.07
N MET A 533 17.53 17.85 -11.65
CA MET A 533 17.56 19.26 -12.05
C MET A 533 16.70 19.50 -13.28
N ASP A 534 16.77 18.61 -14.26
CA ASP A 534 15.88 18.58 -15.41
C ASP A 534 14.41 18.54 -14.95
N MET A 535 14.07 17.69 -13.98
CA MET A 535 12.70 17.52 -13.51
C MET A 535 12.17 18.70 -12.69
N SER A 536 13.04 19.43 -11.99
CA SER A 536 12.64 20.58 -11.17
C SER A 536 12.46 21.88 -11.96
N THR A 537 13.00 21.97 -13.19
CA THR A 537 13.05 23.24 -13.94
C THR A 537 12.61 23.14 -15.40
N ALA A 538 12.49 21.95 -15.99
CA ALA A 538 12.69 21.83 -17.42
C ALA A 538 11.78 20.84 -18.18
N ALA A 539 10.61 20.41 -17.72
CA ALA A 539 9.75 19.60 -18.60
C ALA A 539 8.29 20.07 -18.57
N PRO A 540 7.79 20.78 -19.61
CA PRO A 540 6.40 21.23 -19.64
C PRO A 540 5.43 20.03 -19.71
N PRO A 541 4.19 20.16 -19.23
CA PRO A 541 3.13 19.22 -19.60
C PRO A 541 2.84 19.35 -21.09
N LEU A 542 2.72 18.22 -21.81
CA LEU A 542 2.26 18.22 -23.19
C LEU A 542 0.74 18.03 -23.23
N THR A 543 0.08 18.70 -24.17
CA THR A 543 -1.33 18.48 -24.52
C THR A 543 -1.50 17.92 -25.93
N SER A 544 -0.40 17.80 -26.68
CA SER A 544 -0.33 17.27 -28.04
C SER A 544 1.10 16.83 -28.35
N THR A 545 1.23 15.84 -29.22
CA THR A 545 2.51 15.34 -29.75
C THR A 545 2.98 16.06 -31.01
N ALA A 546 2.29 17.12 -31.45
CA ALA A 546 2.64 17.85 -32.68
C ALA A 546 4.07 18.43 -32.71
N LEU A 547 4.68 18.62 -31.53
CA LEU A 547 6.06 19.10 -31.38
C LEU A 547 7.08 17.96 -31.20
N CYS A 548 6.64 16.70 -31.21
CA CYS A 548 7.49 15.53 -31.02
C CYS A 548 7.88 14.90 -32.37
N PRO A 549 9.14 14.45 -32.54
CA PRO A 549 10.28 14.63 -31.62
C PRO A 549 10.78 16.08 -31.62
N ALA A 550 11.12 16.59 -30.44
CA ALA A 550 11.53 17.99 -30.25
C ALA A 550 13.06 18.18 -30.30
N PRO A 551 13.56 19.38 -30.63
CA PRO A 551 15.00 19.66 -30.68
C PRO A 551 15.60 20.15 -29.34
N ASP A 552 14.81 20.74 -28.46
CA ASP A 552 15.27 21.25 -27.16
C ASP A 552 15.08 20.21 -26.05
N ARG A 553 16.06 20.10 -25.15
CA ARG A 553 16.05 19.11 -24.05
C ARG A 553 14.75 19.13 -23.23
N PRO A 554 14.20 20.31 -22.83
CA PRO A 554 12.95 20.33 -22.07
C PRO A 554 11.78 19.62 -22.74
N THR A 555 11.57 19.93 -24.02
CA THR A 555 10.48 19.34 -24.79
C THR A 555 10.79 17.91 -25.19
N GLN A 556 12.07 17.53 -25.40
CA GLN A 556 12.48 16.14 -25.59
C GLN A 556 12.11 15.27 -24.40
N ILE A 557 12.37 15.74 -23.17
CA ILE A 557 12.00 15.02 -21.94
C ILE A 557 10.48 14.85 -21.88
N ALA A 558 9.73 15.93 -22.15
CA ALA A 558 8.28 15.88 -22.13
C ALA A 558 7.70 14.91 -23.19
N CYS A 559 8.29 14.90 -24.39
CA CYS A 559 7.97 13.96 -25.46
C CYS A 559 8.27 12.51 -25.03
N ALA A 560 9.44 12.24 -24.42
CA ALA A 560 9.81 10.90 -23.99
C ALA A 560 8.92 10.37 -22.85
N ILE A 561 8.54 11.25 -21.91
CA ILE A 561 7.55 10.94 -20.86
C ILE A 561 6.20 10.57 -21.47
N TRP A 562 5.71 11.38 -22.42
CA TRP A 562 4.45 11.12 -23.12
C TRP A 562 4.50 9.79 -23.86
N ALA A 563 5.54 9.57 -24.66
CA ALA A 563 5.73 8.36 -25.45
C ALA A 563 5.74 7.10 -24.58
N LEU A 564 6.64 7.04 -23.59
CA LEU A 564 6.79 5.85 -22.76
C LEU A 564 5.54 5.61 -21.90
N GLY A 565 4.96 6.66 -21.32
CA GLY A 565 3.72 6.57 -20.56
C GLY A 565 2.54 6.09 -21.40
N SER A 566 2.41 6.54 -22.66
CA SER A 566 1.37 6.09 -23.57
C SER A 566 1.56 4.64 -24.00
N MET A 567 2.79 4.23 -24.33
CA MET A 567 3.11 2.83 -24.68
C MET A 567 2.80 1.87 -23.53
N ILE A 568 3.17 2.22 -22.30
CA ILE A 568 2.84 1.43 -21.10
C ILE A 568 1.33 1.42 -20.88
N GLY A 569 0.69 2.60 -20.88
CA GLY A 569 -0.73 2.76 -20.62
C GLY A 569 -1.61 1.98 -21.57
N THR A 570 -1.38 2.09 -22.88
CA THR A 570 -2.19 1.40 -23.89
C THR A 570 -1.94 -0.11 -23.92
N THR A 571 -0.73 -0.56 -23.55
CA THR A 571 -0.46 -2.00 -23.39
C THR A 571 -1.19 -2.52 -22.16
N MET A 572 -1.15 -1.79 -21.05
CA MET A 572 -1.87 -2.15 -19.83
C MET A 572 -3.39 -2.21 -20.05
N THR A 573 -3.99 -1.21 -20.71
CA THR A 573 -5.44 -1.20 -20.96
C THR A 573 -5.88 -2.30 -21.92
N HIS A 574 -5.01 -2.73 -22.84
CA HIS A 574 -5.23 -3.90 -23.69
C HIS A 574 -5.30 -5.20 -22.86
N GLU A 575 -4.35 -5.42 -21.96
CA GLU A 575 -4.37 -6.62 -21.11
C GLU A 575 -5.58 -6.63 -20.15
N VAL A 576 -5.96 -5.48 -19.59
CA VAL A 576 -7.22 -5.35 -18.82
C VAL A 576 -8.44 -5.60 -19.71
N GLY A 577 -8.36 -5.29 -21.01
CA GLY A 577 -9.39 -5.68 -21.98
C GLY A 577 -9.57 -7.20 -22.04
N HIS A 578 -8.47 -7.95 -22.12
CA HIS A 578 -8.50 -9.42 -22.11
C HIS A 578 -9.09 -9.98 -20.82
N SER A 579 -8.70 -9.44 -19.66
CA SER A 579 -9.25 -9.88 -18.36
C SER A 579 -10.72 -9.54 -18.19
N LEU A 580 -11.29 -8.63 -19.00
CA LEU A 580 -12.74 -8.36 -19.02
C LEU A 580 -13.49 -9.18 -20.09
N GLY A 581 -12.78 -10.02 -20.84
CA GLY A 581 -13.34 -10.91 -21.85
C GLY A 581 -13.29 -10.39 -23.29
N LEU A 582 -12.56 -9.31 -23.58
CA LEU A 582 -12.33 -8.82 -24.95
C LEU A 582 -11.19 -9.58 -25.66
N ALA A 583 -11.07 -9.60 -26.98
CA ALA A 583 -11.83 -8.89 -28.02
C ALA A 583 -13.11 -9.59 -28.52
N ASP A 584 -13.27 -10.89 -28.27
CA ASP A 584 -14.45 -11.65 -28.70
C ASP A 584 -15.21 -12.16 -27.46
N PRO A 585 -16.07 -11.33 -26.85
CA PRO A 585 -16.76 -11.66 -25.60
C PRO A 585 -17.70 -12.87 -25.69
N PHE A 586 -17.98 -13.35 -26.90
CA PHE A 586 -18.86 -14.49 -27.16
C PHE A 586 -18.18 -15.63 -27.95
N GLY A 587 -16.88 -15.56 -28.18
CA GLY A 587 -16.14 -16.56 -28.93
C GLY A 587 -14.66 -16.69 -28.54
N PRO A 588 -13.88 -17.44 -29.32
CA PRO A 588 -12.53 -17.85 -28.92
C PRO A 588 -11.48 -16.76 -29.16
N ASP A 589 -11.76 -15.72 -29.95
CA ASP A 589 -10.72 -14.84 -30.49
C ASP A 589 -10.19 -13.84 -29.45
N PHE A 590 -8.87 -13.78 -29.29
CA PHE A 590 -8.23 -12.88 -28.32
C PHE A 590 -8.12 -11.44 -28.83
N HIS A 591 -8.11 -11.25 -30.15
CA HIS A 591 -8.01 -9.95 -30.81
C HIS A 591 -9.13 -9.75 -31.83
N ASN A 592 -9.39 -8.50 -32.19
CA ASN A 592 -10.36 -8.19 -33.26
C ASN A 592 -9.97 -8.87 -34.57
N PRO A 593 -10.93 -9.46 -35.31
CA PRO A 593 -10.64 -10.03 -36.61
C PRO A 593 -10.35 -8.93 -37.65
N GLY A 594 -9.12 -8.94 -38.16
CA GLY A 594 -8.62 -7.92 -39.09
C GLY A 594 -8.15 -6.66 -38.37
N ASP A 595 -7.04 -6.11 -38.85
CA ASP A 595 -6.38 -4.97 -38.23
C ASP A 595 -6.89 -3.66 -38.83
N MET A 596 -7.25 -2.70 -37.98
CA MET A 596 -7.66 -1.35 -38.41
C MET A 596 -7.02 -0.27 -37.53
N PRO A 597 -6.74 0.92 -38.07
CA PRO A 597 -6.16 2.01 -37.30
C PRO A 597 -6.94 2.30 -36.00
N ASP A 598 -6.19 2.57 -34.93
CA ASP A 598 -6.68 3.05 -33.64
C ASP A 598 -7.61 2.09 -32.88
N ARG A 599 -7.61 0.78 -33.20
CA ARG A 599 -8.33 -0.23 -32.41
C ARG A 599 -7.46 -0.75 -31.25
N LEU A 600 -7.93 -0.55 -30.02
CA LEU A 600 -7.18 -0.93 -28.83
C LEU A 600 -6.95 -2.45 -28.71
N MET A 601 -7.94 -3.26 -29.09
CA MET A 601 -7.90 -4.73 -28.97
C MET A 601 -7.32 -5.44 -30.21
N ASP A 602 -6.65 -4.72 -31.10
CA ASP A 602 -5.90 -5.30 -32.22
C ASP A 602 -4.62 -5.97 -31.73
N SER A 603 -4.15 -6.97 -32.49
CA SER A 603 -2.97 -7.76 -32.10
C SER A 603 -1.71 -6.89 -31.97
N GLY A 604 -0.81 -7.29 -31.07
CA GLY A 604 0.38 -6.50 -30.76
C GLY A 604 1.25 -6.15 -31.98
N GLY A 605 1.35 -7.07 -32.97
CA GLY A 605 2.11 -6.87 -34.21
C GLY A 605 1.39 -6.06 -35.29
N ALA A 606 0.10 -5.80 -35.12
CA ALA A 606 -0.71 -5.01 -36.04
C ALA A 606 -0.72 -3.51 -35.71
N ARG A 607 -0.55 -3.18 -34.43
CA ARG A 607 -0.57 -1.80 -33.94
C ARG A 607 0.79 -1.14 -34.14
N SER A 608 0.79 -0.05 -34.91
CA SER A 608 2.00 0.67 -35.30
C SER A 608 2.70 1.29 -34.07
N LEU A 609 4.02 1.55 -34.16
CA LEU A 609 4.68 2.32 -33.11
C LEU A 609 4.07 3.73 -32.99
N ARG A 610 3.68 4.36 -34.10
CA ARG A 610 3.15 5.74 -34.11
C ARG A 610 1.82 5.84 -33.38
N GLU A 611 0.97 4.84 -33.52
CA GLU A 611 -0.26 4.68 -32.75
C GLU A 611 0.05 4.60 -31.25
N ARG A 612 0.98 3.72 -30.86
CA ARG A 612 1.37 3.52 -29.45
C ARG A 612 2.02 4.75 -28.81
N LEU A 613 2.72 5.53 -29.62
CA LEU A 613 3.31 6.81 -29.24
C LEU A 613 2.29 7.96 -29.24
N GLU A 614 1.11 7.76 -29.84
CA GLU A 614 0.10 8.79 -30.15
C GLU A 614 0.68 9.93 -31.00
N MET A 615 1.45 9.59 -32.03
CA MET A 615 2.19 10.53 -32.87
C MET A 615 1.78 10.45 -34.35
N GLY A 616 0.91 11.37 -34.76
CA GLY A 616 0.40 11.44 -36.14
C GLY A 616 -0.69 10.41 -36.45
N GLU A 617 -0.97 9.52 -35.51
CA GLU A 617 -2.09 8.58 -35.44
C GLU A 617 -2.90 8.88 -34.16
N GLY A 618 -4.15 8.42 -34.12
CA GLY A 618 -5.05 8.67 -33.00
C GLY A 618 -4.65 7.87 -31.76
N PRO A 619 -5.15 8.23 -30.58
CA PRO A 619 -5.12 7.30 -29.46
C PRO A 619 -5.97 6.07 -29.81
N ALA A 620 -5.46 4.89 -29.49
CA ALA A 620 -6.22 3.66 -29.66
C ALA A 620 -7.45 3.64 -28.73
N MET A 621 -8.57 3.13 -29.22
CA MET A 621 -9.84 3.07 -28.50
C MET A 621 -10.51 1.71 -28.70
N PHE A 622 -11.37 1.33 -27.76
CA PHE A 622 -12.29 0.21 -27.98
C PHE A 622 -13.19 0.49 -29.19
N CYS A 623 -13.43 -0.52 -30.02
CA CYS A 623 -14.38 -0.41 -31.11
C CYS A 623 -15.83 -0.41 -30.56
N ASP A 624 -16.83 -0.13 -31.41
CA ASP A 624 -18.22 0.06 -30.96
C ASP A 624 -18.79 -1.13 -30.18
N ASP A 625 -18.59 -2.37 -30.64
CA ASP A 625 -19.12 -3.58 -29.98
C ASP A 625 -18.39 -3.89 -28.67
N ASP A 626 -17.06 -3.73 -28.64
CA ASP A 626 -16.25 -3.86 -27.41
C ASP A 626 -16.73 -2.89 -26.33
N TYR A 627 -16.90 -1.61 -26.71
CA TYR A 627 -17.35 -0.59 -25.79
C TYR A 627 -18.79 -0.84 -25.30
N ALA A 628 -19.68 -1.28 -26.20
CA ALA A 628 -21.04 -1.67 -25.83
C ALA A 628 -21.07 -2.87 -24.87
N TYR A 629 -20.20 -3.85 -25.06
CA TYR A 629 -20.01 -4.97 -24.14
C TYR A 629 -19.53 -4.50 -22.77
N LEU A 630 -18.49 -3.66 -22.71
CA LEU A 630 -17.98 -3.10 -21.44
C LEU A 630 -19.07 -2.32 -20.69
N ARG A 631 -19.88 -1.53 -21.40
CA ARG A 631 -21.04 -0.80 -20.83
C ARG A 631 -22.11 -1.72 -20.25
N LYS A 632 -22.22 -2.95 -20.74
CA LYS A 632 -23.16 -3.96 -20.24
C LYS A 632 -22.64 -4.63 -18.96
N VAL A 633 -21.37 -5.03 -18.94
CA VAL A 633 -20.79 -5.80 -17.82
C VAL A 633 -20.27 -4.90 -16.68
N LEU A 634 -19.99 -3.64 -16.98
CA LEU A 634 -19.57 -2.59 -16.03
C LEU A 634 -20.43 -1.33 -16.20
N PRO A 635 -21.73 -1.41 -15.88
CA PRO A 635 -22.69 -0.36 -16.17
C PRO A 635 -22.44 0.89 -15.33
N THR A 636 -22.52 2.07 -15.97
CA THR A 636 -22.41 3.38 -15.29
C THR A 636 -23.52 4.34 -15.71
N THR A 637 -23.80 5.31 -14.84
CA THR A 637 -24.75 6.40 -15.07
C THR A 637 -24.18 7.53 -15.92
N LEU A 638 -22.86 7.53 -16.15
CA LEU A 638 -22.22 8.46 -17.08
C LEU A 638 -22.73 8.22 -18.51
N ALA A 639 -22.92 9.33 -19.24
CA ALA A 639 -23.24 9.29 -20.66
C ALA A 639 -22.03 8.73 -21.44
N ASP A 640 -22.29 8.18 -22.62
CA ASP A 640 -21.24 7.88 -23.58
C ASP A 640 -20.48 9.19 -23.90
N PRO A 641 -19.14 9.23 -23.84
CA PRO A 641 -18.36 10.43 -24.17
C PRO A 641 -18.55 10.90 -25.63
N GLY A 642 -19.21 10.10 -26.48
CA GLY A 642 -19.59 10.52 -27.83
C GLY A 642 -18.41 10.61 -28.80
N VAL A 643 -17.32 9.91 -28.47
CA VAL A 643 -16.14 9.78 -29.33
C VAL A 643 -16.47 8.85 -30.48
N SER A 644 -16.05 9.21 -31.70
CA SER A 644 -16.20 8.34 -32.87
C SER A 644 -15.28 7.13 -32.72
N ARG A 645 -15.84 5.94 -32.52
CA ARG A 645 -15.07 4.69 -32.39
C ARG A 645 -14.95 3.99 -33.74
N PRO A 646 -13.88 3.22 -33.98
CA PRO A 646 -13.79 2.38 -35.16
C PRO A 646 -14.85 1.27 -35.10
N ALA A 647 -15.34 0.82 -36.27
CA ALA A 647 -16.10 -0.42 -36.36
C ALA A 647 -15.24 -1.59 -35.89
N CYS A 648 -15.81 -2.69 -35.39
CA CYS A 648 -15.05 -3.90 -35.04
C CYS A 648 -14.81 -4.82 -36.26
N TRP A 649 -15.57 -4.64 -37.35
CA TRP A 649 -15.60 -5.52 -38.53
C TRP A 649 -15.47 -4.76 -39.85
#